data_AF-A0A7Y5CA72-F1
#
_entry.id   AF-A0A7Y5CA72-F1
#
_cell.length_a   1.000
_cell.length_b   1.000
_cell.length_c   1.000
_cell.angle_alpha   90.00
_cell.angle_beta   90.00
_cell.angle_gamma   90.00
#
_symmetry.space_group_name_H-M   'P 1'
#
loop_
_entity.id
_entity.type
_entity.pdbx_description
1 polymer ?
#
loop_
_entity_poly.entity_id
_entity_poly.type
_entity_poly.pdbx_seq_one_letter_code
_entity_poly.pdbx_strand_id
1 'polypeptide(L)'
;MLRSQRIQAPAARISIQNPESRIQNLPSRAAAYVAYLCLSLALTLSVPAYTISGTVIDNQAKPVPNALVWLNQDRTPKKAECDANGAFTFQDVAVGPVEIVAWKDGYSCGGLDALVAGDAAISIALGEPDTISARIIERRIDPRTAASTPPSPIVGASVLTMYVNDAFHVSVEDLSRLGFPNPRSDETGELQIAMLPKGSYVSFTITHREFAEHRVPSYPAGGKPLTLPMVKGIALSGRVTNDAKEGVAKARVSILRSGPPPLKEYKETRTDADGFYRALVEPGDYFVVARYTGYASVTPKRVSVARDTEETECDVSLTVGYRIAGRVTGKDDSPVGGVTVQYVAEDTVYDESITSADGAFTLTAGAGAGKVHVQAPEGYIAEKGTDIEIKVLSQDITLANPIRITELPEITGTVVDETGAPQSNVIVSSIDLDPQAWTVSGADGAFSVRLDEAPRGGTATFRAEHTRRFTRKDFTVMFADLQPQRIALEEFEPNLAPCNPARVTNKLDGFRNVDAPEIDCKQWFNLASEGGAPPKLTMESLKGSVVVLIFWGGFDTTPKGLLRLTQMNTLYEAFRDAGDVKFIGIHDSGSDSKDVTEYIGAYHVAYPVGIDNETVTFDLYDIFAIPQIVLIDKKGILRYYDVDGRLLELIKSLRREAG
;
A
#
# COMPACT_ATOMS: atom_id res chain seq x y z
N MET A 1 -25.47 30.09 -10.42
CA MET A 1 -25.19 30.96 -9.25
C MET A 1 -24.75 30.07 -8.11
N LEU A 2 -23.44 29.97 -7.89
CA LEU A 2 -22.82 29.16 -6.83
C LEU A 2 -21.83 30.09 -6.10
N ARG A 3 -22.11 30.41 -4.83
CA ARG A 3 -21.17 31.06 -3.92
C ARG A 3 -20.41 29.94 -3.21
N SER A 4 -19.11 29.78 -3.48
CA SER A 4 -18.24 28.98 -2.63
C SER A 4 -17.80 29.85 -1.44
N GLN A 5 -18.05 29.36 -0.22
CA GLN A 5 -17.42 29.90 0.98
C GLN A 5 -16.04 29.24 1.11
N ARG A 6 -14.98 30.02 0.89
CA ARG A 6 -13.61 29.67 1.30
C ARG A 6 -13.51 29.86 2.81
N ILE A 7 -13.16 28.80 3.54
CA ILE A 7 -12.64 28.90 4.90
C ILE A 7 -11.12 29.11 4.76
N GLN A 8 -10.65 30.30 5.17
CA GLN A 8 -9.23 30.65 5.25
C GLN A 8 -8.57 29.97 6.45
N ALA A 9 -7.46 29.26 6.23
CA ALA A 9 -6.50 28.92 7.26
C ALA A 9 -5.48 30.07 7.43
N PRO A 10 -5.01 30.39 8.65
CA PRO A 10 -4.15 31.54 8.90
C PRO A 10 -2.68 31.26 8.53
N ALA A 11 -2.07 32.22 7.84
CA ALA A 11 -0.64 32.25 7.54
C ALA A 11 0.15 32.70 8.78
N ALA A 12 1.07 31.86 9.28
CA ALA A 12 2.06 32.26 10.27
C ALA A 12 3.28 32.89 9.56
N ARG A 13 3.54 34.18 9.83
CA ARG A 13 4.77 34.88 9.44
C ARG A 13 5.86 34.61 10.49
N ILE A 14 7.00 34.06 10.06
CA ILE A 14 8.21 33.94 10.90
C ILE A 14 9.18 35.06 10.51
N SER A 15 9.54 35.88 11.49
CA SER A 15 10.53 36.96 11.37
C SER A 15 11.86 36.46 11.96
N ILE A 16 12.92 36.42 11.16
CA ILE A 16 14.27 36.04 11.59
C ILE A 16 15.09 37.31 11.82
N GLN A 17 15.55 37.52 13.05
CA GLN A 17 16.54 38.57 13.37
C GLN A 17 17.96 38.04 13.15
N ASN A 18 18.77 38.87 12.51
CA ASN A 18 20.18 38.66 12.16
C ASN A 18 21.09 39.21 13.27
N PRO A 19 22.25 38.59 13.56
CA PRO A 19 23.35 39.34 14.15
C PRO A 19 24.65 39.20 13.34
N GLU A 20 25.16 40.33 12.86
CA GLU A 20 26.51 40.49 12.30
C GLU A 20 27.54 40.91 13.36
N SER A 21 28.81 40.71 12.97
CA SER A 21 30.08 41.28 13.48
C SER A 21 30.83 40.41 14.50
N ARG A 22 32.15 40.15 14.41
CA ARG A 22 33.25 41.04 14.00
C ARG A 22 34.56 40.23 13.76
N ILE A 23 35.38 40.62 12.77
CA ILE A 23 36.75 40.15 12.50
C ILE A 23 37.74 41.33 12.70
N GLN A 24 38.90 41.12 13.35
CA GLN A 24 40.14 41.96 13.26
C GLN A 24 41.41 41.09 13.59
N ASN A 25 42.32 40.81 12.62
CA ASN A 25 43.68 41.37 12.31
C ASN A 25 44.88 40.84 13.17
N LEU A 26 45.84 39.98 12.70
CA LEU A 26 47.08 40.10 11.84
C LEU A 26 48.41 40.04 12.68
N PRO A 27 49.68 39.75 12.20
CA PRO A 27 50.23 39.08 10.99
C PRO A 27 51.52 38.16 11.14
N SER A 28 51.74 37.28 10.14
CA SER A 28 52.98 36.85 9.42
C SER A 28 54.32 36.38 10.10
N ARG A 29 54.75 35.12 9.88
CA ARG A 29 55.82 34.63 8.92
C ARG A 29 56.48 33.28 9.32
N ALA A 30 56.41 32.33 8.38
CA ALA A 30 57.44 31.38 7.88
C ALA A 30 57.96 30.16 8.71
N ALA A 31 57.98 29.02 7.98
CA ALA A 31 58.93 27.89 7.99
C ALA A 31 58.59 26.58 8.77
N ALA A 32 57.97 25.65 8.02
CA ALA A 32 58.39 24.26 7.77
C ALA A 32 58.94 23.38 8.92
N TYR A 33 58.21 22.30 9.29
CA TYR A 33 58.54 20.88 9.02
C TYR A 33 57.59 19.94 9.81
N VAL A 34 56.99 18.98 9.09
CA VAL A 34 56.62 17.61 9.52
C VAL A 34 55.56 17.44 10.63
N ALA A 35 54.33 17.19 10.19
CA ALA A 35 53.55 16.03 10.63
C ALA A 35 52.45 15.76 9.58
N TYR A 36 52.60 14.68 8.82
CA TYR A 36 51.51 14.07 8.06
C TYR A 36 50.50 13.52 9.08
N LEU A 37 49.62 14.38 9.58
CA LEU A 37 48.35 13.93 10.14
C LEU A 37 47.37 13.96 8.98
N CYS A 38 47.09 12.78 8.43
CA CYS A 38 45.91 12.56 7.60
C CYS A 38 44.68 12.90 8.44
N LEU A 39 44.34 14.19 8.51
CA LEU A 39 43.02 14.63 8.85
C LEU A 39 42.16 14.36 7.61
N SER A 40 41.81 13.08 7.42
CA SER A 40 40.60 12.77 6.68
C SER A 40 39.49 13.45 7.46
N LEU A 41 39.12 14.65 7.01
CA LEU A 41 37.80 15.21 7.23
C LEU A 41 36.83 14.19 6.63
N ALA A 42 36.55 13.14 7.39
CA ALA A 42 35.26 12.52 7.34
C ALA A 42 34.32 13.67 7.72
N LEU A 43 33.75 14.32 6.71
CA LEU A 43 32.46 14.98 6.88
C LEU A 43 31.52 13.88 7.37
N THR A 44 31.50 13.68 8.68
CA THR A 44 30.38 13.09 9.37
C THR A 44 29.28 14.13 9.23
N LEU A 45 28.64 14.15 8.07
CA LEU A 45 27.33 14.74 7.92
C LEU A 45 26.48 13.97 8.94
N SER A 46 26.28 14.60 10.09
CA SER A 46 25.35 14.16 11.12
C SER A 46 24.08 13.75 10.38
N VAL A 47 23.61 12.52 10.61
CA VAL A 47 22.22 12.21 10.29
C VAL A 47 21.40 13.31 10.97
N PRO A 48 20.52 14.03 10.26
CA PRO A 48 19.71 15.05 10.89
C PRO A 48 18.99 14.40 12.07
N ALA A 49 19.17 14.98 13.25
CA ALA A 49 18.62 14.46 14.50
C ALA A 49 17.63 15.51 15.01
N TYR A 50 16.37 15.10 15.17
CA TYR A 50 15.26 15.98 15.51
C TYR A 50 14.76 15.73 16.92
N THR A 51 13.97 16.69 17.41
CA THR A 51 13.26 16.60 18.68
C THR A 51 11.81 16.23 18.44
N ILE A 52 11.37 15.14 19.06
CA ILE A 52 9.96 14.77 19.14
C ILE A 52 9.49 15.05 20.55
N SER A 53 8.56 15.98 20.69
CA SER A 53 7.94 16.34 21.97
C SER A 53 6.45 16.02 21.93
N GLY A 54 5.81 15.94 23.09
CA GLY A 54 4.37 15.75 23.10
C GLY A 54 3.76 15.65 24.48
N THR A 55 2.46 15.40 24.50
CA THR A 55 1.66 15.21 25.72
C THR A 55 0.85 13.93 25.64
N VAL A 56 0.81 13.18 26.74
CA VAL A 56 -0.11 12.06 26.92
C VAL A 56 -1.35 12.56 27.66
N ILE A 57 -2.52 12.31 27.07
CA ILE A 57 -3.82 12.74 27.58
C ILE A 57 -4.79 11.57 27.72
N ASP A 58 -5.83 11.70 28.53
CA ASP A 58 -6.94 10.75 28.60
C ASP A 58 -8.06 11.09 27.60
N ASN A 59 -9.12 10.26 27.55
CA ASN A 59 -10.31 10.50 26.72
C ASN A 59 -11.08 11.79 27.04
N GLN A 60 -10.76 12.48 28.14
CA GLN A 60 -11.32 13.78 28.53
C GLN A 60 -10.34 14.93 28.23
N ALA A 61 -9.28 14.66 27.46
CA ALA A 61 -8.17 15.56 27.15
C ALA A 61 -7.40 16.07 28.39
N LYS A 62 -7.42 15.33 29.50
CA LYS A 62 -6.64 15.66 30.69
C LYS A 62 -5.25 15.01 30.63
N PRO A 63 -4.19 15.70 31.08
CA PRO A 63 -2.86 15.11 31.14
C PRO A 63 -2.78 13.83 31.96
N VAL A 64 -2.01 12.85 31.48
CA VAL A 64 -1.73 11.59 32.19
C VAL A 64 -0.29 11.61 32.71
N PRO A 65 -0.04 12.02 33.96
CA PRO A 65 1.32 12.08 34.51
C PRO A 65 1.91 10.68 34.71
N ASN A 66 3.23 10.55 34.64
CA ASN A 66 3.98 9.30 34.81
C ASN A 66 3.58 8.19 33.80
N ALA A 67 2.90 8.53 32.70
CA ALA A 67 2.75 7.61 31.58
C ALA A 67 4.12 7.35 30.96
N LEU A 68 4.38 6.10 30.59
CA LEU A 68 5.60 5.74 29.88
C LEU A 68 5.37 5.86 28.39
N VAL A 69 6.34 6.44 27.69
CA VAL A 69 6.34 6.59 26.24
C VAL A 69 7.58 5.89 25.69
N TRP A 70 7.39 5.10 24.66
CA TRP A 70 8.45 4.45 23.92
C TRP A 70 8.48 4.99 22.50
N LEU A 71 9.68 5.21 22.00
CA LEU A 71 9.96 5.56 20.61
C LEU A 71 10.86 4.48 20.04
N ASN A 72 10.44 3.79 18.99
CA ASN A 72 11.21 2.74 18.35
C ASN A 72 11.53 3.12 16.91
N GLN A 73 12.82 3.15 16.59
CA GLN A 73 13.34 3.27 15.22
C GLN A 73 14.31 2.13 14.98
N ASP A 74 14.08 1.34 13.92
CA ASP A 74 14.97 0.24 13.53
C ASP A 74 15.31 -0.73 14.69
N ARG A 75 14.29 -1.08 15.49
CA ARG A 75 14.39 -1.95 16.70
C ARG A 75 15.35 -1.42 17.77
N THR A 76 15.54 -0.10 17.81
CA THR A 76 16.33 0.59 18.83
C THR A 76 15.39 1.45 19.69
N PRO A 77 14.67 0.84 20.64
CA PRO A 77 13.68 1.56 21.43
C PRO A 77 14.37 2.52 22.41
N LYS A 78 13.81 3.72 22.55
CA LYS A 78 14.08 4.69 23.61
C LYS A 78 12.84 4.78 24.51
N LYS A 79 13.02 5.18 25.76
CA LYS A 79 11.92 5.39 26.72
C LYS A 79 11.99 6.78 27.35
N ALA A 80 10.84 7.41 27.50
CA ALA A 80 10.62 8.60 28.30
C ALA A 80 9.48 8.37 29.31
N GLU A 81 9.49 9.12 30.40
CA GLU A 81 8.40 9.16 31.38
C GLU A 81 7.80 10.56 31.37
N CYS A 82 6.46 10.64 31.37
CA CYS A 82 5.75 11.90 31.31
C CYS A 82 5.85 12.68 32.63
N ASP A 83 5.99 14.00 32.53
CA ASP A 83 5.96 14.90 33.69
C ASP A 83 4.54 15.08 34.27
N ALA A 84 4.40 16.00 35.25
CA ALA A 84 3.11 16.32 35.88
C ALA A 84 2.04 16.86 34.90
N ASN A 85 2.46 17.41 33.76
CA ASN A 85 1.61 17.91 32.68
C ASN A 85 1.44 16.89 31.55
N GLY A 86 1.81 15.62 31.78
CA GLY A 86 1.76 14.57 30.76
C GLY A 86 2.80 14.76 29.64
N ALA A 87 3.75 15.67 29.79
CA ALA A 87 4.67 16.02 28.72
C ALA A 87 5.87 15.07 28.65
N PHE A 88 6.33 14.75 27.43
CA PHE A 88 7.50 13.94 27.16
C PHE A 88 8.36 14.55 26.05
N THR A 89 9.62 14.12 25.95
CA THR A 89 10.53 14.55 24.88
C THR A 89 11.54 13.46 24.55
N PHE A 90 11.79 13.27 23.25
CA PHE A 90 12.88 12.50 22.69
C PHE A 90 13.79 13.43 21.88
N GLN A 91 15.08 13.36 22.15
CA GLN A 91 16.13 14.03 21.38
C GLN A 91 16.83 13.01 20.48
N ASP A 92 17.56 13.53 19.49
CA ASP A 92 18.36 12.77 18.54
C ASP A 92 17.55 11.69 17.81
N VAL A 93 16.36 12.05 17.33
CA VAL A 93 15.49 11.17 16.54
C VAL A 93 15.87 11.29 15.07
N ALA A 94 16.23 10.17 14.45
CA ALA A 94 16.67 10.16 13.06
C ALA A 94 15.51 10.45 12.10
N VAL A 95 15.83 10.98 10.91
CA VAL A 95 14.89 10.99 9.78
C VAL A 95 14.40 9.57 9.50
N GLY A 96 13.11 9.40 9.28
CA GLY A 96 12.53 8.13 8.86
C GLY A 96 11.34 7.67 9.71
N PRO A 97 10.83 6.46 9.44
CA PRO A 97 9.67 5.93 10.14
C PRO A 97 9.97 5.76 11.63
N VAL A 98 8.95 6.00 12.44
CA VAL A 98 9.00 5.87 13.89
C VAL A 98 7.69 5.27 14.40
N GLU A 99 7.84 4.33 15.33
CA GLU A 99 6.76 3.81 16.15
C GLU A 99 6.80 4.55 17.50
N ILE A 100 5.70 5.17 17.92
CA ILE A 100 5.58 5.81 19.23
C ILE A 100 4.39 5.24 19.98
N VAL A 101 4.64 4.64 21.13
CA VAL A 101 3.63 3.99 21.98
C VAL A 101 3.67 4.60 23.37
N ALA A 102 2.51 4.93 23.92
CA ALA A 102 2.36 5.33 25.30
C ALA A 102 1.47 4.33 26.05
N TRP A 103 1.79 4.08 27.32
CA TRP A 103 0.97 3.27 28.20
C TRP A 103 1.16 3.63 29.66
N LYS A 104 0.10 3.44 30.44
CA LYS A 104 0.10 3.53 31.89
C LYS A 104 -0.87 2.49 32.44
N ASP A 105 -0.50 1.89 33.58
CA ASP A 105 -1.38 0.96 34.28
C ASP A 105 -2.75 1.59 34.57
N GLY A 106 -3.82 0.81 34.36
CA GLY A 106 -5.21 1.27 34.42
C GLY A 106 -5.75 1.94 33.15
N TYR A 107 -4.93 2.15 32.12
CA TYR A 107 -5.33 2.68 30.81
C TYR A 107 -5.08 1.66 29.69
N SER A 108 -5.75 1.86 28.55
CA SER A 108 -5.32 1.24 27.30
C SER A 108 -3.97 1.81 26.85
N CYS A 109 -3.26 1.08 25.98
CA CYS A 109 -2.18 1.68 25.20
C CYS A 109 -2.75 2.66 24.17
N GLY A 110 -1.91 3.59 23.74
CA GLY A 110 -2.16 4.50 22.63
C GLY A 110 -0.86 4.74 21.88
N GLY A 111 -0.94 5.22 20.65
CA GLY A 111 0.27 5.44 19.86
C GLY A 111 -0.03 5.98 18.48
N LEU A 112 1.05 6.13 17.72
CA LEU A 112 1.02 6.50 16.31
C LEU A 112 2.28 5.95 15.63
N ASP A 113 2.13 5.56 14.38
CA ASP A 113 3.27 5.45 13.46
C ASP A 113 3.39 6.75 12.68
N ALA A 114 4.61 7.25 12.52
CA ALA A 114 4.85 8.49 11.81
C ALA A 114 6.15 8.45 11.02
N LEU A 115 6.30 9.44 10.14
CA LEU A 115 7.53 9.73 9.43
C LEU A 115 8.16 10.98 10.03
N VAL A 116 9.35 10.85 10.60
CA VAL A 116 10.12 11.98 11.11
C VAL A 116 10.91 12.59 9.97
N ALA A 117 10.59 13.84 9.62
CA ALA A 117 11.35 14.64 8.66
C ALA A 117 11.84 15.98 9.25
N GLY A 118 11.45 16.28 10.49
CA GLY A 118 11.72 17.52 11.22
C GLY A 118 11.30 17.41 12.70
N ASP A 119 11.49 18.50 13.45
CA ASP A 119 10.96 18.61 14.82
C ASP A 119 9.43 18.52 14.84
N ALA A 120 8.87 17.85 15.84
CA ALA A 120 7.43 17.66 15.95
C ALA A 120 6.92 17.75 17.40
N ALA A 121 5.66 18.17 17.52
CA ALA A 121 4.88 18.14 18.75
C ALA A 121 3.63 17.28 18.52
N ILE A 122 3.45 16.24 19.31
CA ILE A 122 2.35 15.27 19.16
C ILE A 122 1.52 15.13 20.43
N SER A 123 0.31 14.57 20.30
CA SER A 123 -0.52 14.20 21.45
C SER A 123 -0.95 12.75 21.32
N ILE A 124 -0.82 11.97 22.40
CA ILE A 124 -1.23 10.56 22.45
C ILE A 124 -2.35 10.41 23.47
N ALA A 125 -3.48 9.85 23.05
CA ALA A 125 -4.62 9.61 23.92
C ALA A 125 -4.58 8.19 24.50
N LEU A 126 -4.83 8.06 25.81
CA LEU A 126 -5.04 6.80 26.50
C LEU A 126 -6.51 6.66 26.92
N GLY A 127 -7.11 5.52 26.62
CA GLY A 127 -8.52 5.26 26.86
C GLY A 127 -8.79 4.23 27.95
N GLU A 128 -10.05 3.81 28.01
CA GLU A 128 -10.44 2.64 28.82
C GLU A 128 -9.82 1.37 28.22
N PRO A 129 -9.16 0.53 29.04
CA PRO A 129 -8.62 -0.74 28.58
C PRO A 129 -9.72 -1.79 28.41
N ASP A 130 -9.48 -2.72 27.50
CA ASP A 130 -10.24 -3.93 27.25
C ASP A 130 -9.26 -5.09 26.92
N THR A 131 -9.78 -6.31 26.86
CA THR A 131 -8.95 -7.53 26.84
C THR A 131 -9.24 -8.44 25.65
N ILE A 132 -8.19 -9.01 25.08
CA ILE A 132 -8.28 -10.22 24.27
C ILE A 132 -7.81 -11.41 25.11
N SER A 133 -8.63 -12.45 25.18
CA SER A 133 -8.31 -13.73 25.84
C SER A 133 -8.11 -14.81 24.79
N ALA A 134 -6.99 -15.53 24.87
CA ALA A 134 -6.68 -16.64 23.96
C ALA A 134 -6.15 -17.85 24.72
N ARG A 135 -6.56 -19.04 24.31
CA ARG A 135 -5.96 -20.31 24.74
C ARG A 135 -5.06 -20.85 23.64
N ILE A 136 -3.76 -20.90 23.91
CA ILE A 136 -2.72 -21.34 22.97
C ILE A 136 -2.52 -22.84 23.10
N ILE A 137 -2.66 -23.56 21.99
CA ILE A 137 -2.58 -25.03 21.95
C ILE A 137 -1.68 -25.52 20.82
N GLU A 138 -1.14 -26.71 20.97
CA GLU A 138 -0.42 -27.38 19.91
C GLU A 138 -1.37 -27.86 18.80
N ARG A 139 -1.05 -27.49 17.55
CA ARG A 139 -1.75 -27.96 16.36
C ARG A 139 -1.25 -29.34 15.97
N ARG A 140 -2.18 -30.29 15.84
CA ARG A 140 -1.88 -31.62 15.29
C ARG A 140 -1.71 -31.56 13.77
N ILE A 141 -0.61 -32.12 13.27
CA ILE A 141 -0.22 -32.05 11.85
C ILE A 141 -1.01 -33.06 10.99
N ASP A 142 -1.40 -34.22 11.52
CA ASP A 142 -2.28 -35.19 10.82
C ASP A 142 -3.56 -35.47 11.64
N PRO A 143 -4.73 -34.98 11.19
CA PRO A 143 -6.01 -35.26 11.86
C PRO A 143 -6.46 -36.73 11.76
N ARG A 144 -5.86 -37.56 10.91
CA ARG A 144 -6.24 -38.97 10.70
C ARG A 144 -5.55 -39.95 11.66
N THR A 145 -4.49 -39.53 12.34
CA THR A 145 -3.75 -40.32 13.34
C THR A 145 -4.01 -39.87 14.77
N ALA A 146 -4.91 -38.90 14.96
CA ALA A 146 -5.18 -38.28 16.25
C ALA A 146 -5.80 -39.29 17.25
N ALA A 147 -5.07 -39.59 18.32
CA ALA A 147 -5.62 -40.25 19.50
C ALA A 147 -6.69 -39.37 20.19
N SER A 148 -7.57 -40.00 20.97
CA SER A 148 -8.71 -39.42 21.70
C SER A 148 -8.37 -38.37 22.77
N THR A 149 -7.09 -38.05 22.97
CA THR A 149 -6.62 -37.06 23.95
C THR A 149 -6.90 -35.63 23.46
N PRO A 150 -7.20 -34.65 24.31
CA PRO A 150 -7.24 -33.23 23.93
C PRO A 150 -5.86 -32.68 23.48
N PRO A 151 -5.82 -31.58 22.71
CA PRO A 151 -4.56 -30.92 22.34
C PRO A 151 -3.87 -30.29 23.56
N SER A 152 -2.53 -30.39 23.59
CA SER A 152 -1.71 -29.89 24.70
C SER A 152 -1.67 -28.36 24.73
N PRO A 153 -1.75 -27.73 25.92
CA PRO A 153 -1.53 -26.29 26.05
C PRO A 153 -0.07 -25.94 25.78
N ILE A 154 0.17 -24.76 25.20
CA ILE A 154 1.52 -24.22 24.99
C ILE A 154 1.77 -23.16 26.06
N VAL A 155 2.76 -23.43 26.92
CA VAL A 155 3.14 -22.54 28.04
C VAL A 155 4.23 -21.56 27.60
N GLY A 156 4.10 -20.29 27.99
CA GLY A 156 5.12 -19.27 27.76
C GLY A 156 5.15 -18.68 26.35
N ALA A 157 4.18 -19.01 25.49
CA ALA A 157 3.97 -18.32 24.21
C ALA A 157 3.65 -16.86 24.49
N SER A 158 4.21 -15.93 23.72
CA SER A 158 4.13 -14.50 24.04
C SER A 158 3.76 -13.65 22.84
N VAL A 159 3.23 -12.46 23.10
CA VAL A 159 2.95 -11.48 22.05
C VAL A 159 4.27 -10.89 21.55
N LEU A 160 4.49 -10.97 20.24
CA LEU A 160 5.67 -10.47 19.54
C LEU A 160 5.46 -9.03 19.05
N THR A 161 4.37 -8.82 18.31
CA THR A 161 3.95 -7.52 17.76
C THR A 161 2.43 -7.39 17.83
N MET A 162 1.95 -6.15 17.82
CA MET A 162 0.55 -5.80 17.63
C MET A 162 0.41 -4.65 16.62
N TYR A 163 -0.74 -4.58 15.96
CA TYR A 163 -1.18 -3.43 15.16
C TYR A 163 -2.61 -3.10 15.57
N VAL A 164 -2.80 -1.91 16.15
CA VAL A 164 -4.05 -1.53 16.83
C VAL A 164 -4.82 -0.54 15.96
N ASN A 165 -6.09 -0.86 15.66
CA ASN A 165 -7.02 -0.05 14.85
C ASN A 165 -6.49 0.38 13.48
N ASP A 166 -5.59 -0.42 12.91
CA ASP A 166 -4.82 -0.06 11.72
C ASP A 166 -4.15 1.32 11.79
N ALA A 167 -3.79 1.76 13.01
CA ALA A 167 -3.33 3.10 13.30
C ALA A 167 -1.88 3.15 13.79
N PHE A 168 -1.45 2.19 14.61
CA PHE A 168 -0.09 2.16 15.13
C PHE A 168 0.41 0.74 15.45
N HIS A 169 1.70 0.51 15.22
CA HIS A 169 2.39 -0.71 15.58
C HIS A 169 2.82 -0.70 17.05
N VAL A 170 2.93 -1.89 17.63
CA VAL A 170 3.53 -2.12 18.95
C VAL A 170 4.52 -3.28 18.83
N SER A 171 5.81 -2.98 18.80
CA SER A 171 6.91 -3.95 18.78
C SER A 171 7.16 -4.49 20.20
N VAL A 172 6.22 -5.28 20.72
CA VAL A 172 6.21 -5.77 22.12
C VAL A 172 7.55 -6.38 22.54
N GLU A 173 8.20 -7.15 21.67
CA GLU A 173 9.53 -7.71 21.96
C GLU A 173 10.60 -6.64 22.25
N ASP A 174 10.62 -5.54 21.51
CA ASP A 174 11.58 -4.46 21.71
C ASP A 174 11.22 -3.63 22.93
N LEU A 175 9.96 -3.20 23.01
CA LEU A 175 9.49 -2.29 24.05
C LEU A 175 9.53 -2.93 25.43
N SER A 176 9.30 -4.26 25.51
CA SER A 176 9.30 -4.98 26.78
C SER A 176 10.65 -5.00 27.48
N ARG A 177 11.76 -4.84 26.73
CA ARG A 177 13.11 -4.66 27.30
C ARG A 177 13.23 -3.38 28.11
N LEU A 178 12.36 -2.41 27.87
CA LEU A 178 12.30 -1.13 28.57
C LEU A 178 11.07 -1.01 29.50
N GLY A 179 10.32 -2.10 29.70
CA GLY A 179 9.22 -2.18 30.68
C GLY A 179 7.82 -2.10 30.10
N PHE A 180 7.63 -2.18 28.78
CA PHE A 180 6.29 -2.39 28.21
C PHE A 180 5.79 -3.81 28.56
N PRO A 181 4.50 -4.03 28.87
CA PRO A 181 4.04 -5.36 29.26
C PRO A 181 4.14 -6.37 28.10
N ASN A 182 4.60 -7.58 28.39
CA ASN A 182 4.73 -8.68 27.42
C ASN A 182 3.88 -9.87 27.87
N PRO A 183 2.60 -9.93 27.44
CA PRO A 183 1.71 -11.03 27.80
C PRO A 183 2.24 -12.39 27.39
N ARG A 184 2.09 -13.38 28.28
CA ARG A 184 2.50 -14.77 28.05
C ARG A 184 1.40 -15.74 28.41
N SER A 185 1.37 -16.88 27.73
CA SER A 185 0.48 -17.98 28.08
C SER A 185 0.95 -18.67 29.37
N ASP A 186 0.00 -19.04 30.21
CA ASP A 186 0.24 -19.76 31.46
C ASP A 186 0.29 -21.29 31.28
N GLU A 187 0.28 -22.04 32.39
CA GLU A 187 0.31 -23.51 32.41
C GLU A 187 -0.90 -24.16 31.71
N THR A 188 -2.02 -23.45 31.60
CA THR A 188 -3.25 -23.90 30.92
C THR A 188 -3.30 -23.47 29.45
N GLY A 189 -2.28 -22.70 29.02
CA GLY A 189 -2.20 -22.07 27.71
C GLY A 189 -2.97 -20.76 27.61
N GLU A 190 -3.49 -20.22 28.71
CA GLU A 190 -4.26 -18.97 28.69
C GLU A 190 -3.33 -17.75 28.62
N LEU A 191 -3.60 -16.86 27.66
CA LEU A 191 -2.91 -15.60 27.42
C LEU A 191 -3.94 -14.47 27.39
N GLN A 192 -3.64 -13.36 28.07
CA GLN A 192 -4.49 -12.16 28.10
C GLN A 192 -3.72 -10.91 27.66
N ILE A 193 -4.26 -10.20 26.67
CA ILE A 193 -3.75 -8.89 26.22
C ILE A 193 -4.70 -7.83 26.78
N ALA A 194 -4.39 -7.28 27.95
CA ALA A 194 -5.32 -6.48 28.75
C ALA A 194 -5.16 -4.95 28.59
N MET A 195 -4.23 -4.51 27.74
CA MET A 195 -3.92 -3.08 27.53
C MET A 195 -4.57 -2.51 26.26
N LEU A 196 -5.59 -3.15 25.70
CA LEU A 196 -6.12 -2.75 24.39
C LEU A 196 -7.17 -1.65 24.52
N PRO A 197 -7.29 -0.68 23.60
CA PRO A 197 -8.38 0.29 23.65
C PRO A 197 -9.74 -0.40 23.54
N LYS A 198 -10.69 0.00 24.39
CA LYS A 198 -12.07 -0.52 24.33
C LYS A 198 -12.70 -0.33 22.95
N GLY A 199 -13.27 -1.41 22.40
CA GLY A 199 -13.87 -1.43 21.06
C GLY A 199 -12.87 -1.40 19.91
N SER A 200 -11.57 -1.59 20.19
CA SER A 200 -10.55 -1.68 19.13
C SER A 200 -10.56 -3.02 18.42
N TYR A 201 -9.97 -3.03 17.22
CA TYR A 201 -9.54 -4.24 16.52
C TYR A 201 -8.02 -4.32 16.51
N VAL A 202 -7.47 -5.52 16.67
CA VAL A 202 -6.03 -5.73 16.81
C VAL A 202 -5.56 -6.88 15.93
N SER A 203 -4.56 -6.62 15.07
CA SER A 203 -3.71 -7.68 14.53
C SER A 203 -2.57 -7.95 15.52
N PHE A 204 -2.21 -9.20 15.75
CA PHE A 204 -1.07 -9.52 16.60
C PHE A 204 -0.40 -10.82 16.20
N THR A 205 0.88 -10.95 16.56
CA THR A 205 1.67 -12.16 16.31
C THR A 205 2.06 -12.81 17.64
N ILE A 206 1.85 -14.12 17.75
CA ILE A 206 2.30 -14.94 18.87
C ILE A 206 3.59 -15.68 18.48
N THR A 207 4.56 -15.66 19.38
CA THR A 207 5.86 -16.34 19.23
C THR A 207 6.12 -17.31 20.36
N HIS A 208 6.92 -18.35 20.10
CA HIS A 208 7.36 -19.34 21.08
C HIS A 208 8.71 -19.93 20.67
N ARG A 209 9.47 -20.47 21.63
CA ARG A 209 10.81 -21.04 21.39
C ARG A 209 10.86 -22.34 20.58
N GLU A 210 9.72 -23.02 20.43
CA GLU A 210 9.57 -24.34 19.78
C GLU A 210 8.51 -24.37 18.66
N PHE A 211 7.64 -23.37 18.59
CA PHE A 211 6.55 -23.31 17.62
C PHE A 211 6.80 -22.18 16.62
N ALA A 212 6.33 -22.36 15.39
CA ALA A 212 6.35 -21.32 14.37
C ALA A 212 5.41 -20.18 14.76
N GLU A 213 5.74 -18.96 14.34
CA GLU A 213 4.94 -17.78 14.66
C GLU A 213 3.54 -17.88 14.08
N HIS A 214 2.57 -17.40 14.86
CA HIS A 214 1.16 -17.41 14.47
C HIS A 214 0.61 -15.98 14.46
N ARG A 215 0.19 -15.51 13.28
CA ARG A 215 -0.38 -14.18 13.09
C ARG A 215 -1.91 -14.23 13.10
N VAL A 216 -2.51 -13.40 13.94
CA VAL A 216 -3.95 -13.10 13.94
C VAL A 216 -4.15 -11.80 13.15
N PRO A 217 -4.87 -11.82 12.01
CA PRO A 217 -4.95 -10.67 11.11
C PRO A 217 -5.79 -9.52 11.65
N SER A 218 -6.89 -9.79 12.36
CA SER A 218 -7.69 -8.77 13.05
C SER A 218 -8.64 -9.44 14.02
N TYR A 219 -8.75 -8.92 15.24
CA TYR A 219 -9.66 -9.42 16.27
C TYR A 219 -10.15 -8.30 17.21
N PRO A 220 -11.44 -8.25 17.58
CA PRO A 220 -11.95 -7.21 18.47
C PRO A 220 -11.48 -7.43 19.92
N ALA A 221 -11.07 -6.35 20.57
CA ALA A 221 -10.93 -6.29 22.03
C ALA A 221 -12.32 -6.48 22.69
N GLY A 222 -12.37 -7.22 23.80
CA GLY A 222 -13.63 -7.62 24.43
C GLY A 222 -14.38 -8.74 23.67
N GLY A 223 -13.76 -9.29 22.62
CA GLY A 223 -14.30 -10.40 21.85
C GLY A 223 -14.41 -11.72 22.64
N LYS A 224 -14.98 -12.74 22.00
CA LYS A 224 -15.07 -14.09 22.61
C LYS A 224 -13.65 -14.66 22.81
N PRO A 225 -13.43 -15.55 23.80
CA PRO A 225 -12.14 -16.22 23.95
C PRO A 225 -11.74 -16.99 22.69
N LEU A 226 -10.48 -16.80 22.27
CA LEU A 226 -9.88 -17.49 21.12
C LEU A 226 -9.28 -18.83 21.54
N THR A 227 -9.22 -19.78 20.61
CA THR A 227 -8.30 -20.93 20.69
C THR A 227 -7.34 -20.84 19.52
N LEU A 228 -6.04 -20.70 19.79
CA LEU A 228 -5.02 -20.46 18.78
C LEU A 228 -4.10 -21.69 18.66
N PRO A 229 -4.22 -22.46 17.57
CA PRO A 229 -3.39 -23.62 17.34
C PRO A 229 -2.04 -23.22 16.68
N MET A 230 -0.92 -23.47 17.35
CA MET A 230 0.43 -23.24 16.80
C MET A 230 1.05 -24.54 16.30
N VAL A 231 1.78 -24.47 15.18
CA VAL A 231 2.48 -25.62 14.58
C VAL A 231 3.92 -25.65 15.07
N LYS A 232 4.45 -26.83 15.38
CA LYS A 232 5.87 -27.00 15.75
C LYS A 232 6.73 -26.48 14.59
N GLY A 233 7.67 -25.59 14.89
CA GLY A 233 8.46 -24.93 13.86
C GLY A 233 9.63 -25.78 13.36
N ILE A 234 9.95 -25.64 12.09
CA ILE A 234 11.18 -26.20 11.47
C ILE A 234 12.25 -25.11 11.50
N ALA A 235 13.49 -25.49 11.81
CA ALA A 235 14.59 -24.54 11.84
C ALA A 235 14.96 -24.10 10.41
N LEU A 236 14.90 -22.80 10.14
CA LEU A 236 15.58 -22.18 9.02
C LEU A 236 16.78 -21.42 9.60
N SER A 237 17.98 -21.88 9.29
CA SER A 237 19.23 -21.35 9.82
C SER A 237 20.20 -21.02 8.68
N GLY A 238 21.26 -20.32 9.00
CA GLY A 238 22.33 -20.04 8.06
C GLY A 238 23.25 -18.97 8.59
N ARG A 239 24.19 -18.54 7.74
CA ARG A 239 25.17 -17.52 8.08
C ARG A 239 25.09 -16.34 7.12
N VAL A 240 25.15 -15.13 7.66
CA VAL A 240 25.34 -13.89 6.90
C VAL A 240 26.82 -13.55 6.90
N THR A 241 27.41 -13.42 5.72
CA THR A 241 28.84 -13.13 5.53
C THR A 241 29.07 -11.90 4.65
N ASN A 242 30.25 -11.28 4.73
CA ASN A 242 30.69 -10.25 3.79
C ASN A 242 31.46 -10.86 2.60
N ASP A 243 31.95 -10.01 1.68
CA ASP A 243 32.76 -10.43 0.53
C ASP A 243 34.06 -11.17 0.93
N ALA A 244 34.61 -10.88 2.10
CA ALA A 244 35.77 -11.57 2.68
C ALA A 244 35.42 -12.90 3.38
N LYS A 245 34.15 -13.33 3.35
CA LYS A 245 33.60 -14.52 4.03
C LYS A 245 33.65 -14.46 5.55
N GLU A 246 33.79 -13.27 6.11
CA GLU A 246 33.68 -13.03 7.55
C GLU A 246 32.21 -12.88 7.94
N GLY A 247 31.85 -13.34 9.15
CA GLY A 247 30.48 -13.25 9.66
C GLY A 247 30.06 -11.79 9.92
N VAL A 248 28.84 -11.43 9.52
CA VAL A 248 28.28 -10.10 9.79
C VAL A 248 27.35 -10.19 10.98
N ALA A 249 27.77 -9.65 12.11
CA ALA A 249 26.99 -9.64 13.35
C ALA A 249 25.84 -8.63 13.32
N LYS A 250 24.74 -8.95 14.01
CA LYS A 250 23.53 -8.10 14.14
C LYS A 250 22.84 -7.73 12.82
N ALA A 251 23.17 -8.42 11.72
CA ALA A 251 22.44 -8.28 10.46
C ALA A 251 20.98 -8.66 10.68
N ARG A 252 20.04 -7.82 10.22
CA ARG A 252 18.60 -8.14 10.25
C ARG A 252 18.34 -9.11 9.10
N VAL A 253 17.72 -10.24 9.43
CA VAL A 253 17.38 -11.30 8.46
C VAL A 253 15.87 -11.41 8.40
N SER A 254 15.30 -10.95 7.29
CA SER A 254 13.87 -11.05 6.97
C SER A 254 13.59 -12.32 6.17
N ILE A 255 12.62 -13.10 6.64
CA ILE A 255 12.10 -14.29 5.98
C ILE A 255 10.74 -13.92 5.40
N LEU A 256 10.63 -13.93 4.07
CA LEU A 256 9.45 -13.55 3.33
C LEU A 256 8.76 -14.81 2.81
N ARG A 257 7.45 -14.96 3.01
CA ARG A 257 6.70 -16.10 2.47
C ARG A 257 6.49 -15.91 0.97
N SER A 258 6.72 -16.97 0.19
CA SER A 258 6.47 -16.96 -1.26
C SER A 258 4.99 -16.72 -1.57
N GLY A 259 4.70 -15.93 -2.61
CA GLY A 259 3.36 -15.53 -3.04
C GLY A 259 3.41 -14.41 -4.09
N PRO A 260 2.24 -13.90 -4.53
CA PRO A 260 2.19 -12.71 -5.38
C PRO A 260 2.85 -11.52 -4.65
N PRO A 261 3.66 -10.70 -5.35
CA PRO A 261 4.19 -9.46 -4.78
C PRO A 261 3.07 -8.50 -4.33
N PRO A 262 3.30 -7.65 -3.31
CA PRO A 262 4.51 -7.61 -2.49
C PRO A 262 4.63 -8.86 -1.60
N LEU A 263 5.85 -9.42 -1.53
CA LEU A 263 6.13 -10.56 -0.67
C LEU A 263 5.85 -10.16 0.79
N LYS A 264 5.11 -10.99 1.52
CA LYS A 264 4.78 -10.71 2.92
C LYS A 264 5.90 -11.20 3.82
N GLU A 265 6.41 -10.32 4.68
CA GLU A 265 7.32 -10.72 5.75
C GLU A 265 6.59 -11.71 6.68
N TYR A 266 7.21 -12.87 6.86
CA TYR A 266 6.74 -13.93 7.75
C TYR A 266 7.36 -13.78 9.13
N LYS A 267 8.68 -13.53 9.17
CA LYS A 267 9.46 -13.42 10.41
C LYS A 267 10.74 -12.62 10.17
N GLU A 268 11.21 -11.91 11.18
CA GLU A 268 12.53 -11.30 11.23
C GLU A 268 13.36 -11.90 12.37
N THR A 269 14.68 -12.03 12.17
CA THR A 269 15.65 -12.36 13.21
C THR A 269 16.94 -11.55 13.03
N ARG A 270 17.91 -11.70 13.95
CA ARG A 270 19.24 -11.09 13.85
C ARG A 270 20.34 -12.11 13.96
N THR A 271 21.46 -11.85 13.29
CA THR A 271 22.65 -12.69 13.43
C THR A 271 23.37 -12.48 14.75
N ASP A 272 23.99 -13.54 15.25
CA ASP A 272 24.90 -13.51 16.39
C ASP A 272 26.27 -12.89 16.05
N ALA A 273 27.24 -12.97 16.97
CA ALA A 273 28.58 -12.39 16.79
C ALA A 273 29.37 -13.00 15.61
N ASP A 274 29.07 -14.24 15.23
CA ASP A 274 29.75 -14.98 14.18
C ASP A 274 28.98 -14.96 12.85
N GLY A 275 27.84 -14.27 12.81
CA GLY A 275 26.99 -14.11 11.63
C GLY A 275 25.91 -15.17 11.49
N PHE A 276 25.71 -16.06 12.46
CA PHE A 276 24.68 -17.10 12.36
C PHE A 276 23.31 -16.57 12.77
N TYR A 277 22.27 -17.02 12.07
CA TYR A 277 20.89 -16.77 12.44
C TYR A 277 20.11 -18.08 12.51
N ARG A 278 19.00 -18.04 13.24
CA ARG A 278 18.03 -19.12 13.29
C ARG A 278 16.62 -18.56 13.43
N ALA A 279 15.69 -19.17 12.71
CA ALA A 279 14.26 -18.89 12.79
C ALA A 279 13.46 -20.20 12.78
N LEU A 280 12.27 -20.17 13.37
CA LEU A 280 11.32 -21.27 13.31
C LEU A 280 10.20 -20.91 12.34
N VAL A 281 10.01 -21.73 11.32
CA VAL A 281 9.03 -21.48 10.24
C VAL A 281 8.12 -22.69 10.02
N GLU A 282 6.96 -22.45 9.43
CA GLU A 282 6.13 -23.53 8.90
C GLU A 282 6.75 -24.13 7.62
N PRO A 283 6.39 -25.36 7.24
CA PRO A 283 6.76 -25.90 5.92
C PRO A 283 6.24 -24.99 4.79
N GLY A 284 7.08 -24.69 3.82
CA GLY A 284 6.74 -23.78 2.71
C GLY A 284 7.94 -23.23 1.96
N ASP A 285 7.65 -22.42 0.95
CA ASP A 285 8.64 -21.69 0.17
C ASP A 285 8.81 -20.27 0.73
N TYR A 286 10.07 -19.85 0.88
CA TYR A 286 10.44 -18.56 1.43
C TYR A 286 11.51 -17.87 0.60
N PHE A 287 11.66 -16.56 0.81
CA PHE A 287 12.83 -15.79 0.43
C PHE A 287 13.53 -15.27 1.71
N VAL A 288 14.85 -15.36 1.76
CA VAL A 288 15.68 -14.83 2.84
C VAL A 288 16.43 -13.60 2.35
N VAL A 289 16.29 -12.51 3.11
CA VAL A 289 16.97 -11.23 2.85
C VAL A 289 17.73 -10.83 4.10
N ALA A 290 18.99 -10.43 3.96
CA ALA A 290 19.77 -9.85 5.05
C ALA A 290 20.06 -8.37 4.78
N ARG A 291 20.02 -7.54 5.82
CA ARG A 291 20.38 -6.12 5.78
C ARG A 291 21.26 -5.76 6.96
N TYR A 292 22.26 -4.93 6.71
CA TYR A 292 23.09 -4.33 7.75
C TYR A 292 23.70 -3.02 7.26
N THR A 293 23.88 -2.05 8.16
CA THR A 293 24.44 -0.74 7.83
C THR A 293 25.82 -0.88 7.17
N GLY A 294 26.03 -0.15 6.07
CA GLY A 294 27.29 -0.17 5.30
C GLY A 294 27.38 -1.28 4.24
N TYR A 295 26.36 -2.13 4.13
CA TYR A 295 26.25 -3.14 3.08
C TYR A 295 25.12 -2.80 2.13
N ALA A 296 25.28 -3.17 0.86
CA ALA A 296 24.21 -3.06 -0.12
C ALA A 296 23.17 -4.17 0.11
N SER A 297 21.90 -3.84 -0.13
CA SER A 297 20.86 -4.88 -0.27
C SER A 297 21.23 -5.83 -1.41
N VAL A 298 20.97 -7.11 -1.20
CA VAL A 298 21.23 -8.17 -2.19
C VAL A 298 19.93 -8.83 -2.62
N THR A 299 19.95 -9.50 -3.77
CA THR A 299 18.79 -10.22 -4.29
C THR A 299 18.31 -11.27 -3.27
N PRO A 300 17.00 -11.31 -2.95
CA PRO A 300 16.46 -12.29 -2.01
C PRO A 300 16.76 -13.74 -2.41
N LYS A 301 17.23 -14.56 -1.46
CA LYS A 301 17.53 -15.97 -1.73
C LYS A 301 16.30 -16.85 -1.49
N ARG A 302 15.88 -17.60 -2.51
CA ARG A 302 14.77 -18.56 -2.37
C ARG A 302 15.22 -19.81 -1.61
N VAL A 303 14.39 -20.29 -0.69
CA VAL A 303 14.58 -21.54 0.07
C VAL A 303 13.25 -22.26 0.25
N SER A 304 13.27 -23.60 0.19
CA SER A 304 12.10 -24.45 0.40
C SER A 304 12.29 -25.29 1.65
N VAL A 305 11.34 -25.20 2.59
CA VAL A 305 11.37 -25.93 3.87
C VAL A 305 10.36 -27.08 3.82
N ALA A 306 10.86 -28.32 3.84
CA ALA A 306 10.06 -29.53 3.71
C ALA A 306 9.53 -30.04 5.06
N ARG A 307 8.34 -30.67 5.06
CA ARG A 307 7.62 -31.08 6.30
C ARG A 307 8.36 -32.10 7.16
N ASP A 308 9.22 -32.90 6.54
CA ASP A 308 9.95 -34.03 7.11
C ASP A 308 11.39 -33.68 7.49
N THR A 309 11.75 -32.40 7.41
CA THR A 309 13.07 -31.90 7.83
C THR A 309 12.99 -31.27 9.21
N GLU A 310 14.05 -31.44 10.00
CA GLU A 310 14.20 -30.73 11.29
C GLU A 310 14.83 -29.33 11.09
N GLU A 311 15.67 -29.21 10.05
CA GLU A 311 16.41 -27.99 9.74
C GLU A 311 16.61 -27.83 8.22
N THR A 312 16.67 -26.58 7.76
CA THR A 312 17.02 -26.18 6.40
C THR A 312 18.00 -25.00 6.48
N GLU A 313 19.06 -25.04 5.67
CA GLU A 313 20.11 -24.03 5.68
C GLU A 313 19.97 -23.03 4.52
N CYS A 314 20.21 -21.74 4.78
CA CYS A 314 20.24 -20.69 3.79
C CYS A 314 21.26 -19.59 4.14
N ASP A 315 22.47 -19.68 3.60
CA ASP A 315 23.49 -18.63 3.78
C ASP A 315 23.20 -17.40 2.93
N VAL A 316 23.54 -16.21 3.43
CA VAL A 316 23.45 -14.93 2.70
C VAL A 316 24.82 -14.26 2.67
N SER A 317 25.19 -13.67 1.52
CA SER A 317 26.44 -12.92 1.38
C SER A 317 26.07 -11.47 1.08
N LEU A 318 26.48 -10.56 1.96
CA LEU A 318 26.34 -9.12 1.79
C LEU A 318 27.54 -8.57 1.02
N THR A 319 27.29 -7.58 0.18
CA THR A 319 28.33 -6.86 -0.58
C THR A 319 28.51 -5.46 0.00
N VAL A 320 29.71 -4.90 -0.16
CA VAL A 320 30.00 -3.53 0.31
C VAL A 320 29.01 -2.54 -0.32
N GLY A 321 28.41 -1.71 0.53
CA GLY A 321 27.52 -0.62 0.12
C GLY A 321 28.26 0.70 -0.01
N TYR A 322 27.95 1.45 -1.06
CA TYR A 322 28.46 2.79 -1.33
C TYR A 322 27.32 3.79 -1.21
N ARG A 323 27.61 4.96 -0.62
CA ARG A 323 26.59 5.98 -0.38
C ARG A 323 26.32 6.79 -1.64
N ILE A 324 25.06 7.08 -1.91
CA ILE A 324 24.62 8.06 -2.90
C ILE A 324 23.91 9.18 -2.15
N ALA A 325 24.48 10.37 -2.13
CA ALA A 325 23.93 11.54 -1.46
C ALA A 325 23.44 12.58 -2.47
N GLY A 326 22.34 13.25 -2.15
CA GLY A 326 21.78 14.30 -2.99
C GLY A 326 20.78 15.18 -2.24
N ARG A 327 20.15 16.10 -2.98
CA ARG A 327 19.09 16.98 -2.47
C ARG A 327 17.92 17.02 -3.45
N VAL A 328 16.70 17.17 -2.92
CA VAL A 328 15.49 17.46 -3.69
C VAL A 328 15.04 18.90 -3.40
N THR A 329 14.69 19.64 -4.46
CA THR A 329 14.28 21.05 -4.37
C THR A 329 13.03 21.35 -5.21
N GLY A 330 12.32 22.41 -4.86
CA GLY A 330 11.22 22.96 -5.65
C GLY A 330 11.68 23.83 -6.82
N LYS A 331 10.70 24.39 -7.55
CA LYS A 331 10.94 25.27 -8.71
C LYS A 331 11.72 26.55 -8.38
N ASP A 332 11.69 27.00 -7.14
CA ASP A 332 12.38 28.18 -6.61
C ASP A 332 13.69 27.84 -5.87
N ASP A 333 14.18 26.60 -6.01
CA ASP A 333 15.33 26.05 -5.27
C ASP A 333 15.10 25.91 -3.76
N SER A 334 13.86 26.02 -3.27
CA SER A 334 13.55 25.71 -1.88
C SER A 334 13.76 24.21 -1.60
N PRO A 335 14.31 23.82 -0.44
CA PRO A 335 14.40 22.41 -0.07
C PRO A 335 13.02 21.77 0.07
N VAL A 336 12.89 20.51 -0.32
CA VAL A 336 11.64 19.74 -0.14
C VAL A 336 11.94 18.46 0.62
N GLY A 337 11.41 18.37 1.85
CA GLY A 337 11.44 17.15 2.66
C GLY A 337 10.22 16.27 2.46
N GLY A 338 10.33 15.00 2.87
CA GLY A 338 9.25 14.01 2.77
C GLY A 338 9.14 13.33 1.40
N VAL A 339 10.01 13.66 0.45
CA VAL A 339 10.07 13.00 -0.88
C VAL A 339 10.80 11.67 -0.77
N THR A 340 10.17 10.62 -1.30
CA THR A 340 10.76 9.27 -1.40
C THR A 340 11.73 9.21 -2.58
N VAL A 341 12.94 8.73 -2.30
CA VAL A 341 14.02 8.54 -3.27
C VAL A 341 14.47 7.09 -3.18
N GLN A 342 14.61 6.41 -4.31
CA GLN A 342 14.93 4.99 -4.39
C GLN A 342 16.18 4.76 -5.22
N TYR A 343 17.00 3.79 -4.84
CA TYR A 343 18.01 3.21 -5.72
C TYR A 343 17.44 1.98 -6.40
N VAL A 344 17.37 2.00 -7.73
CA VAL A 344 16.80 0.94 -8.55
C VAL A 344 17.89 0.35 -9.45
N ALA A 345 18.01 -0.97 -9.50
CA ALA A 345 18.86 -1.68 -10.45
C ALA A 345 18.12 -2.93 -10.94
N GLU A 346 18.25 -3.28 -12.22
CA GLU A 346 17.54 -4.44 -12.81
C GLU A 346 16.04 -4.46 -12.45
N ASP A 347 15.40 -3.29 -12.53
CA ASP A 347 13.99 -3.04 -12.16
C ASP A 347 13.59 -3.38 -10.71
N THR A 348 14.57 -3.59 -9.83
CA THR A 348 14.40 -3.88 -8.42
C THR A 348 14.81 -2.68 -7.57
N VAL A 349 13.96 -2.28 -6.62
CA VAL A 349 14.31 -1.28 -5.60
C VAL A 349 15.23 -1.94 -4.57
N TYR A 350 16.48 -1.51 -4.52
CA TYR A 350 17.49 -2.04 -3.60
C TYR A 350 17.63 -1.23 -2.32
N ASP A 351 17.39 0.08 -2.40
CA ASP A 351 17.36 0.94 -1.23
C ASP A 351 16.36 2.08 -1.41
N GLU A 352 15.87 2.61 -0.31
CA GLU A 352 14.90 3.70 -0.28
C GLU A 352 15.22 4.64 0.88
N SER A 353 15.04 5.92 0.64
CA SER A 353 15.24 6.98 1.62
C SER A 353 14.19 8.05 1.45
N ILE A 354 13.93 8.80 2.50
CA ILE A 354 13.02 9.94 2.50
C ILE A 354 13.86 11.18 2.78
N THR A 355 13.64 12.22 1.98
CA THR A 355 14.33 13.50 2.14
C THR A 355 14.02 14.17 3.48
N SER A 356 15.04 14.71 4.13
CA SER A 356 14.90 15.57 5.33
C SER A 356 14.26 16.92 5.01
N ALA A 357 13.85 17.69 6.02
CA ALA A 357 13.29 19.04 5.84
C ALA A 357 14.18 20.01 5.01
N ASP A 358 15.50 19.80 5.00
CA ASP A 358 16.44 20.56 4.15
C ASP A 358 16.63 19.95 2.74
N GLY A 359 15.81 18.98 2.38
CA GLY A 359 15.78 18.30 1.08
C GLY A 359 16.85 17.23 0.89
N ALA A 360 17.72 16.97 1.87
CA ALA A 360 18.82 16.01 1.70
C ALA A 360 18.34 14.55 1.79
N PHE A 361 18.98 13.66 1.03
CA PHE A 361 18.78 12.20 1.12
C PHE A 361 20.11 11.45 1.07
N THR A 362 20.11 10.19 1.51
CA THR A 362 21.22 9.25 1.32
C THR A 362 20.66 7.86 1.01
N LEU A 363 21.20 7.22 -0.03
CA LEU A 363 20.94 5.83 -0.40
C LEU A 363 22.23 5.01 -0.30
N THR A 364 22.09 3.69 -0.27
CA THR A 364 23.15 2.70 -0.25
C THR A 364 23.01 1.78 -1.46
N ALA A 365 24.07 1.67 -2.26
CA ALA A 365 24.08 0.87 -3.48
C ALA A 365 25.29 -0.05 -3.55
N GLY A 366 25.11 -1.22 -4.18
CA GLY A 366 26.22 -2.06 -4.58
C GLY A 366 26.95 -1.46 -5.80
N ALA A 367 28.17 -1.92 -6.06
CA ALA A 367 28.89 -1.55 -7.29
C ALA A 367 28.14 -2.04 -8.53
N GLY A 368 27.96 -1.17 -9.53
CA GLY A 368 27.17 -1.50 -10.72
C GLY A 368 26.53 -0.29 -11.37
N ALA A 369 25.74 -0.54 -12.41
CA ALA A 369 24.84 0.45 -12.99
C ALA A 369 23.47 0.36 -12.30
N GLY A 370 22.84 1.51 -12.12
CA GLY A 370 21.49 1.63 -11.58
C GLY A 370 20.99 3.05 -11.77
N LYS A 371 19.88 3.38 -11.13
CA LYS A 371 19.27 4.71 -11.21
C LYS A 371 18.77 5.17 -9.86
N VAL A 372 18.85 6.47 -9.62
CA VAL A 372 18.14 7.14 -8.52
C VAL A 372 16.76 7.52 -9.05
N HIS A 373 15.73 6.88 -8.52
CA HIS A 373 14.34 7.17 -8.83
C HIS A 373 13.77 8.13 -7.79
N VAL A 374 13.12 9.21 -8.21
CA VAL A 374 12.38 10.11 -7.32
C VAL A 374 10.89 9.86 -7.48
N GLN A 375 10.27 9.34 -6.42
CA GLN A 375 8.84 9.28 -6.31
C GLN A 375 8.36 10.63 -5.79
N ALA A 376 8.04 11.53 -6.74
CA ALA A 376 7.54 12.84 -6.43
C ALA A 376 6.20 12.74 -5.65
N PRO A 377 5.90 13.69 -4.74
CA PRO A 377 4.62 13.75 -4.07
C PRO A 377 3.45 13.89 -5.06
N GLU A 378 2.24 13.59 -4.59
CA GLU A 378 1.01 13.76 -5.37
C GLU A 378 0.93 15.16 -6.02
N GLY A 379 0.67 15.19 -7.32
CA GLY A 379 0.61 16.42 -8.12
C GLY A 379 1.97 17.00 -8.51
N TYR A 380 3.09 16.30 -8.30
CA TYR A 380 4.44 16.74 -8.69
C TYR A 380 5.16 15.74 -9.61
N ILE A 381 6.18 16.22 -10.31
CA ILE A 381 7.10 15.44 -11.16
C ILE A 381 8.51 16.04 -11.12
N ALA A 382 9.54 15.21 -11.33
CA ALA A 382 10.91 15.69 -11.51
C ALA A 382 11.12 16.33 -12.89
N GLU A 383 11.73 17.53 -12.94
CA GLU A 383 11.86 18.36 -14.16
C GLU A 383 12.64 17.66 -15.28
N LYS A 384 13.68 16.89 -14.94
CA LYS A 384 14.55 16.19 -15.89
C LYS A 384 14.19 14.71 -16.05
N GLY A 385 12.97 14.33 -15.70
CA GLY A 385 12.56 12.94 -15.60
C GLY A 385 12.76 12.39 -14.18
N THR A 386 12.04 11.31 -13.89
CA THR A 386 11.95 10.64 -12.59
C THR A 386 13.17 9.76 -12.26
N ASP A 387 13.97 9.41 -13.26
CA ASP A 387 15.13 8.51 -13.14
C ASP A 387 16.43 9.24 -13.48
N ILE A 388 17.43 9.09 -12.59
CA ILE A 388 18.79 9.61 -12.79
C ILE A 388 19.74 8.42 -12.86
N GLU A 389 20.27 8.15 -14.06
CA GLU A 389 21.25 7.09 -14.30
C GLU A 389 22.54 7.34 -13.51
N ILE A 390 22.98 6.32 -12.79
CA ILE A 390 24.20 6.34 -11.99
C ILE A 390 25.03 5.07 -12.18
N LYS A 391 26.35 5.23 -12.11
CA LYS A 391 27.30 4.10 -12.11
C LYS A 391 28.16 4.16 -10.87
N VAL A 392 27.98 3.19 -9.98
CA VAL A 392 28.71 3.07 -8.71
C VAL A 392 30.03 2.34 -8.96
N LEU A 393 31.14 3.09 -8.91
CA LEU A 393 32.51 2.60 -9.16
C LEU A 393 33.28 2.33 -7.85
N SER A 394 32.63 1.67 -6.90
CA SER A 394 33.22 1.34 -5.60
C SER A 394 33.67 2.54 -4.77
N GLN A 395 32.93 3.65 -4.84
CA GLN A 395 33.14 4.83 -4.01
C GLN A 395 31.80 5.56 -3.82
N ASP A 396 31.71 6.36 -2.76
CA ASP A 396 30.55 7.21 -2.51
C ASP A 396 30.34 8.23 -3.65
N ILE A 397 29.08 8.52 -3.93
CA ILE A 397 28.63 9.47 -4.96
C ILE A 397 27.89 10.62 -4.26
N THR A 398 28.24 11.85 -4.61
CA THR A 398 27.42 13.03 -4.30
C THR A 398 26.90 13.63 -5.59
N LEU A 399 25.58 13.73 -5.73
CA LEU A 399 24.96 14.36 -6.89
C LEU A 399 25.32 15.86 -6.91
N ALA A 400 25.90 16.31 -8.03
CA ALA A 400 26.38 17.69 -8.16
C ALA A 400 25.25 18.73 -8.21
N ASN A 401 24.09 18.34 -8.74
CA ASN A 401 22.92 19.20 -8.86
C ASN A 401 21.76 18.63 -8.04
N PRO A 402 20.94 19.47 -7.39
CA PRO A 402 19.72 19.01 -6.76
C PRO A 402 18.75 18.47 -7.81
N ILE A 403 17.92 17.51 -7.39
CA ILE A 403 16.81 17.00 -8.19
C ILE A 403 15.64 17.95 -8.00
N ARG A 404 15.30 18.69 -9.06
CA ARG A 404 14.21 19.66 -9.02
C ARG A 404 12.87 18.98 -9.32
N ILE A 405 11.89 19.16 -8.45
CA ILE A 405 10.49 18.79 -8.70
C ILE A 405 9.64 20.03 -9.01
N THR A 406 8.63 19.84 -9.85
CA THR A 406 7.65 20.85 -10.29
C THR A 406 6.26 20.23 -10.30
N GLU A 407 5.22 21.06 -10.43
CA GLU A 407 3.84 20.58 -10.59
C GLU A 407 3.73 19.63 -11.79
N LEU A 408 3.02 18.52 -11.60
CA LEU A 408 2.70 17.54 -12.62
C LEU A 408 1.76 18.17 -13.64
N PRO A 409 2.16 18.30 -14.92
CA PRO A 409 1.36 19.02 -15.89
C PRO A 409 0.09 18.25 -16.27
N GLU A 410 -1.00 19.00 -16.48
CA GLU A 410 -2.28 18.49 -16.94
C GLU A 410 -2.22 18.10 -18.43
N ILE A 411 -2.67 16.89 -18.76
CA ILE A 411 -2.74 16.43 -20.15
C ILE A 411 -3.99 17.03 -20.78
N THR A 412 -3.79 17.89 -21.77
CA THR A 412 -4.89 18.54 -22.51
C THR A 412 -4.87 18.15 -23.97
N GLY A 413 -6.02 18.22 -24.63
CA GLY A 413 -6.07 18.02 -26.07
C GLY A 413 -7.44 18.17 -26.68
N THR A 414 -7.52 17.87 -27.98
CA THR A 414 -8.76 17.86 -28.76
C THR A 414 -8.85 16.59 -29.58
N VAL A 415 -10.00 15.92 -29.52
CA VAL A 415 -10.33 14.78 -30.37
C VAL A 415 -11.07 15.23 -31.61
N VAL A 416 -10.67 14.73 -32.77
CA VAL A 416 -11.27 15.04 -34.08
C VAL A 416 -11.53 13.78 -34.91
N ASP A 417 -12.39 13.88 -35.91
CA ASP A 417 -12.52 12.88 -36.97
C ASP A 417 -11.53 13.13 -38.12
N GLU A 418 -11.64 12.31 -39.17
CA GLU A 418 -10.81 12.36 -40.38
C GLU A 418 -10.89 13.70 -41.13
N THR A 419 -12.00 14.44 -40.98
CA THR A 419 -12.19 15.77 -41.59
C THR A 419 -11.59 16.89 -40.73
N GLY A 420 -11.17 16.57 -39.51
CA GLY A 420 -10.73 17.52 -38.50
C GLY A 420 -11.86 18.12 -37.66
N ALA A 421 -13.10 17.62 -37.78
CA ALA A 421 -14.23 18.10 -36.99
C ALA A 421 -14.18 17.52 -35.56
N PRO A 422 -14.47 18.33 -34.53
CA PRO A 422 -14.37 17.91 -33.13
C PRO A 422 -15.33 16.76 -32.78
N GLN A 423 -14.88 15.83 -31.94
CA GLN A 423 -15.67 14.66 -31.52
C GLN A 423 -15.92 14.66 -30.01
N SER A 424 -17.19 14.74 -29.64
CA SER A 424 -17.68 14.54 -28.26
C SER A 424 -17.92 13.06 -27.94
N ASN A 425 -18.08 12.73 -26.66
CA ASN A 425 -18.36 11.36 -26.19
C ASN A 425 -17.28 10.36 -26.60
N VAL A 426 -16.02 10.80 -26.57
CA VAL A 426 -14.84 9.96 -26.72
C VAL A 426 -14.25 9.76 -25.34
N ILE A 427 -14.15 8.50 -24.91
CA ILE A 427 -13.48 8.14 -23.66
C ILE A 427 -11.98 8.15 -23.94
N VAL A 428 -11.25 8.99 -23.23
CA VAL A 428 -9.78 8.98 -23.21
C VAL A 428 -9.35 8.31 -21.93
N SER A 429 -8.65 7.18 -22.00
CA SER A 429 -8.26 6.39 -20.83
C SER A 429 -6.83 5.87 -20.94
N SER A 430 -6.06 5.88 -19.85
CA SER A 430 -4.69 5.35 -19.84
C SER A 430 -4.69 3.84 -19.99
N ILE A 431 -3.69 3.29 -20.66
CA ILE A 431 -3.56 1.84 -20.91
C ILE A 431 -2.57 1.21 -19.92
N ASP A 432 -1.54 1.95 -19.54
CA ASP A 432 -0.35 1.49 -18.81
C ASP A 432 -0.20 2.10 -17.41
N LEU A 433 -1.19 2.88 -16.95
CA LEU A 433 -1.22 3.44 -15.60
C LEU A 433 -2.12 2.62 -14.68
N ASP A 434 -1.71 2.51 -13.42
CA ASP A 434 -2.47 1.93 -12.32
C ASP A 434 -2.42 2.88 -11.11
N PRO A 435 -3.55 3.44 -10.65
CA PRO A 435 -4.88 3.29 -11.24
C PRO A 435 -4.99 3.92 -12.64
N GLN A 436 -5.88 3.37 -13.47
CA GLN A 436 -6.13 3.93 -14.80
C GLN A 436 -6.82 5.30 -14.68
N ALA A 437 -6.24 6.30 -15.35
CA ALA A 437 -6.79 7.64 -15.48
C ALA A 437 -7.64 7.74 -16.74
N TRP A 438 -8.64 8.63 -16.73
CA TRP A 438 -9.54 8.78 -17.86
C TRP A 438 -10.41 10.05 -17.79
N THR A 439 -11.00 10.40 -18.93
CA THR A 439 -11.90 11.55 -19.11
C THR A 439 -12.80 11.31 -20.32
N VAL A 440 -13.77 12.19 -20.53
CA VAL A 440 -14.65 12.17 -21.71
C VAL A 440 -14.53 13.51 -22.43
N SER A 441 -14.39 13.47 -23.76
CA SER A 441 -14.32 14.69 -24.56
C SER A 441 -15.64 15.47 -24.55
N GLY A 442 -15.52 16.80 -24.46
CA GLY A 442 -16.62 17.75 -24.52
C GLY A 442 -17.22 17.90 -25.92
N ALA A 443 -18.24 18.75 -26.04
CA ALA A 443 -18.93 19.02 -27.31
C ALA A 443 -18.01 19.61 -28.40
N ASP A 444 -16.97 20.34 -27.99
CA ASP A 444 -15.91 20.91 -28.82
C ASP A 444 -14.73 19.94 -29.04
N GLY A 445 -14.86 18.68 -28.61
CA GLY A 445 -13.82 17.66 -28.68
C GLY A 445 -12.69 17.85 -27.67
N ALA A 446 -12.71 18.90 -26.85
CA ALA A 446 -11.68 19.14 -25.86
C ALA A 446 -11.72 18.09 -24.76
N PHE A 447 -10.56 17.71 -24.25
CA PHE A 447 -10.43 16.82 -23.10
C PHE A 447 -9.29 17.29 -22.19
N SER A 448 -9.38 16.89 -20.93
CA SER A 448 -8.33 17.11 -19.94
C SER A 448 -8.23 15.92 -18.99
N VAL A 449 -6.99 15.50 -18.68
CA VAL A 449 -6.68 14.45 -17.73
C VAL A 449 -5.67 14.98 -16.72
N ARG A 450 -6.02 14.88 -15.45
CA ARG A 450 -5.10 15.09 -14.33
C ARG A 450 -4.71 13.74 -13.78
N LEU A 451 -3.42 13.58 -13.52
CA LEU A 451 -2.89 12.43 -12.80
C LEU A 451 -2.57 12.87 -11.38
N ASP A 452 -2.78 11.97 -10.43
CA ASP A 452 -2.40 12.20 -9.04
C ASP A 452 -0.90 11.93 -8.87
N GLU A 453 -0.38 10.89 -9.52
CA GLU A 453 1.04 10.53 -9.49
C GLU A 453 1.70 10.57 -10.87
N ALA A 454 2.98 10.98 -10.89
CA ALA A 454 3.79 10.94 -12.10
C ALA A 454 4.11 9.49 -12.50
N PRO A 455 3.94 9.10 -13.78
CA PRO A 455 4.34 7.77 -14.23
C PRO A 455 5.84 7.53 -14.04
N ARG A 456 6.23 6.34 -13.56
CA ARG A 456 7.64 6.02 -13.26
C ARG A 456 8.60 6.24 -14.44
N GLY A 457 8.14 5.97 -15.67
CA GLY A 457 8.94 6.17 -16.88
C GLY A 457 8.88 7.59 -17.47
N GLY A 458 8.18 8.53 -16.83
CA GLY A 458 7.94 9.87 -17.36
C GLY A 458 7.05 9.91 -18.61
N THR A 459 6.43 8.78 -18.96
CA THR A 459 5.51 8.62 -20.10
C THR A 459 4.25 7.88 -19.68
N ALA A 460 3.17 8.11 -20.42
CA ALA A 460 1.91 7.38 -20.25
C ALA A 460 1.23 7.19 -21.60
N THR A 461 0.65 6.01 -21.82
CA THR A 461 -0.08 5.65 -23.03
C THR A 461 -1.58 5.72 -22.77
N PHE A 462 -2.31 6.33 -23.70
CA PHE A 462 -3.74 6.53 -23.62
C PHE A 462 -4.43 5.98 -24.87
N ARG A 463 -5.69 5.61 -24.70
CA ARG A 463 -6.64 5.29 -25.76
C ARG A 463 -7.77 6.30 -25.75
N ALA A 464 -7.97 6.98 -26.87
CA ALA A 464 -9.19 7.73 -27.16
C ALA A 464 -10.12 6.85 -27.99
N GLU A 465 -11.28 6.47 -27.45
CA GLU A 465 -12.25 5.61 -28.14
C GLU A 465 -13.65 6.21 -28.13
N HIS A 466 -14.28 6.30 -29.30
CA HIS A 466 -15.63 6.83 -29.41
C HIS A 466 -16.64 5.84 -28.81
N THR A 467 -17.53 6.33 -27.94
CA THR A 467 -18.49 5.50 -27.18
C THR A 467 -19.48 4.76 -28.07
N ARG A 468 -19.82 5.31 -29.24
CA ARG A 468 -20.82 4.73 -30.17
C ARG A 468 -20.31 4.32 -31.55
N ARG A 469 -19.06 4.64 -31.88
CA ARG A 469 -18.47 4.40 -33.21
C ARG A 469 -17.26 3.50 -33.04
N PHE A 470 -16.93 2.73 -34.06
CA PHE A 470 -15.72 1.90 -34.08
C PHE A 470 -14.55 2.71 -34.58
N THR A 471 -14.33 3.84 -33.91
CA THR A 471 -13.18 4.70 -34.15
C THR A 471 -12.43 4.90 -32.84
N ARG A 472 -11.11 4.76 -32.89
CA ARG A 472 -10.23 4.95 -31.73
C ARG A 472 -8.85 5.43 -32.16
N LYS A 473 -8.03 5.88 -31.22
CA LYS A 473 -6.61 6.09 -31.43
C LYS A 473 -5.86 5.91 -30.11
N ASP A 474 -4.76 5.18 -30.15
CA ASP A 474 -3.81 5.11 -29.04
C ASP A 474 -2.72 6.16 -29.24
N PHE A 475 -2.32 6.83 -28.17
CA PHE A 475 -1.30 7.88 -28.17
C PHE A 475 -0.50 7.85 -26.87
N THR A 476 0.78 8.23 -26.93
CA THR A 476 1.67 8.29 -25.76
C THR A 476 2.09 9.73 -25.52
N VAL A 477 2.05 10.16 -24.26
CA VAL A 477 2.53 11.47 -23.82
C VAL A 477 3.84 11.32 -23.06
N MET A 478 4.71 12.33 -23.17
CA MET A 478 5.95 12.46 -22.40
C MET A 478 5.84 13.71 -21.55
N PHE A 479 5.96 13.56 -20.23
CA PHE A 479 5.69 14.67 -19.30
C PHE A 479 6.78 15.75 -19.31
N ALA A 480 8.01 15.40 -19.70
CA ALA A 480 9.11 16.35 -19.81
C ALA A 480 8.93 17.41 -20.91
N ASP A 481 8.08 17.15 -21.91
CA ASP A 481 7.74 18.07 -23.00
C ASP A 481 6.25 17.95 -23.37
N LEU A 482 5.39 18.07 -22.36
CA LEU A 482 3.96 17.88 -22.55
C LEU A 482 3.36 19.05 -23.35
N GLN A 483 2.88 18.74 -24.55
CA GLN A 483 2.14 19.66 -25.42
C GLN A 483 0.65 19.28 -25.50
N PRO A 484 -0.26 20.21 -25.83
CA PRO A 484 -1.65 19.87 -26.11
C PRO A 484 -1.76 18.84 -27.24
N GLN A 485 -2.50 17.76 -26.99
CA GLN A 485 -2.62 16.63 -27.90
C GLN A 485 -3.72 16.89 -28.95
N ARG A 486 -3.48 16.52 -30.21
CA ARG A 486 -4.52 16.51 -31.25
C ARG A 486 -4.74 15.08 -31.73
N ILE A 487 -5.86 14.48 -31.33
CA ILE A 487 -6.13 13.07 -31.54
C ILE A 487 -7.12 12.89 -32.70
N ALA A 488 -6.62 12.43 -33.84
CA ALA A 488 -7.48 12.02 -34.96
C ALA A 488 -7.90 10.57 -34.79
N LEU A 489 -9.19 10.33 -34.64
CA LEU A 489 -9.72 8.97 -34.54
C LEU A 489 -9.66 8.27 -35.90
N GLU A 490 -9.33 6.98 -35.88
CA GLU A 490 -9.31 6.11 -37.05
C GLU A 490 -10.23 4.91 -36.83
N GLU A 491 -10.76 4.34 -37.91
CA GLU A 491 -11.56 3.12 -37.83
C GLU A 491 -10.74 1.95 -37.25
N PHE A 492 -11.40 1.10 -36.46
CA PHE A 492 -10.79 -0.12 -35.94
C PHE A 492 -11.76 -1.29 -35.96
N GLU A 493 -11.20 -2.49 -36.10
CA GLU A 493 -11.95 -3.73 -35.96
C GLU A 493 -11.98 -4.16 -34.48
N PRO A 494 -13.17 -4.43 -33.89
CA PRO A 494 -13.26 -4.84 -32.50
C PRO A 494 -12.66 -6.22 -32.29
N ASN A 495 -12.02 -6.43 -31.14
CA ASN A 495 -11.61 -7.76 -30.73
C ASN A 495 -12.84 -8.55 -30.29
N LEU A 496 -13.31 -9.43 -31.17
CA LEU A 496 -14.42 -10.36 -30.92
C LEU A 496 -13.95 -11.79 -30.62
N ALA A 497 -12.67 -11.97 -30.28
CA ALA A 497 -12.12 -13.27 -29.94
C ALA A 497 -12.95 -13.97 -28.85
N PRO A 498 -13.08 -15.31 -28.90
CA PRO A 498 -13.73 -16.08 -27.85
C PRO A 498 -13.15 -15.75 -26.47
N CYS A 499 -13.96 -15.95 -25.43
CA CYS A 499 -13.50 -15.70 -24.07
C CYS A 499 -12.32 -16.60 -23.71
N ASN A 500 -11.35 -16.05 -22.99
CA ASN A 500 -10.23 -16.81 -22.46
C ASN A 500 -10.43 -17.06 -20.95
N PRO A 501 -10.69 -18.31 -20.51
CA PRO A 501 -10.86 -18.65 -19.10
C PRO A 501 -9.64 -18.29 -18.23
N ALA A 502 -8.42 -18.28 -18.80
CA ALA A 502 -7.21 -17.94 -18.06
C ALA A 502 -7.10 -16.45 -17.67
N ARG A 503 -7.97 -15.58 -18.22
CA ARG A 503 -8.00 -14.14 -17.92
C ARG A 503 -8.96 -13.78 -16.79
N VAL A 504 -9.72 -14.74 -16.28
CA VAL A 504 -10.66 -14.54 -15.18
C VAL A 504 -10.37 -15.53 -14.05
N THR A 505 -10.65 -15.12 -12.82
CA THR A 505 -10.47 -16.00 -11.65
C THR A 505 -11.63 -16.98 -11.50
N ASN A 506 -12.85 -16.56 -11.85
CA ASN A 506 -14.07 -17.36 -11.80
C ASN A 506 -14.13 -18.40 -12.94
N LYS A 507 -14.81 -19.53 -12.72
CA LYS A 507 -14.92 -20.63 -13.71
C LYS A 507 -16.12 -20.44 -14.64
N LEU A 508 -16.00 -19.49 -15.56
CA LEU A 508 -17.13 -19.02 -16.37
C LEU A 508 -17.22 -19.66 -17.77
N ASP A 509 -16.40 -20.65 -18.10
CA ASP A 509 -16.32 -21.24 -19.43
C ASP A 509 -17.62 -21.90 -19.89
N GLY A 510 -18.37 -22.51 -18.97
CA GLY A 510 -19.68 -23.11 -19.23
C GLY A 510 -20.82 -22.12 -19.50
N PHE A 511 -20.63 -20.83 -19.22
CA PHE A 511 -21.67 -19.81 -19.37
C PHE A 511 -21.68 -19.12 -20.73
N ARG A 512 -20.70 -19.39 -21.60
CA ARG A 512 -20.63 -18.72 -22.90
C ARG A 512 -21.66 -19.28 -23.88
N ASN A 513 -22.39 -18.37 -24.53
CA ASN A 513 -23.40 -18.66 -25.55
C ASN A 513 -24.57 -19.53 -25.06
N VAL A 514 -24.92 -19.42 -23.77
CA VAL A 514 -26.13 -19.99 -23.18
C VAL A 514 -26.98 -18.88 -22.58
N ASP A 515 -28.25 -19.19 -22.27
CA ASP A 515 -29.12 -18.26 -21.55
C ASP A 515 -28.46 -17.81 -20.25
N ALA A 516 -28.41 -16.51 -20.02
CA ALA A 516 -27.88 -15.94 -18.79
C ALA A 516 -28.77 -16.38 -17.61
N PRO A 517 -28.19 -16.84 -16.49
CA PRO A 517 -28.96 -17.21 -15.32
C PRO A 517 -29.81 -16.06 -14.77
N GLU A 518 -30.90 -16.40 -14.07
CA GLU A 518 -31.77 -15.41 -13.44
C GLU A 518 -31.05 -14.61 -12.34
N ILE A 519 -31.56 -13.42 -12.04
CA ILE A 519 -31.06 -12.57 -10.94
C ILE A 519 -32.06 -12.62 -9.77
N ASP A 520 -31.57 -12.90 -8.56
CA ASP A 520 -32.38 -12.87 -7.33
C ASP A 520 -31.73 -12.00 -6.26
N CYS A 521 -32.35 -10.85 -5.99
CA CYS A 521 -31.86 -9.88 -5.02
C CYS A 521 -32.92 -9.59 -3.97
N LYS A 522 -32.51 -9.57 -2.69
CA LYS A 522 -33.41 -9.29 -1.55
C LYS A 522 -33.80 -7.82 -1.45
N GLN A 523 -33.01 -6.92 -2.03
CA GLN A 523 -33.26 -5.48 -2.03
C GLN A 523 -32.59 -4.83 -3.24
N TRP A 524 -33.22 -3.77 -3.76
CA TRP A 524 -32.72 -2.96 -4.87
C TRP A 524 -32.56 -1.49 -4.48
N PHE A 525 -31.55 -0.85 -5.08
CA PHE A 525 -31.22 0.57 -5.00
C PHE A 525 -31.16 1.13 -6.42
N ASN A 526 -31.40 2.43 -6.58
CA ASN A 526 -31.41 3.13 -7.87
C ASN A 526 -32.34 2.51 -8.93
N LEU A 527 -33.35 1.75 -8.49
CA LEU A 527 -34.37 1.15 -9.34
C LEU A 527 -35.73 1.75 -8.96
N ALA A 528 -36.41 2.35 -9.94
CA ALA A 528 -37.71 2.98 -9.71
C ALA A 528 -38.77 1.93 -9.35
N SER A 529 -39.59 2.22 -8.33
CA SER A 529 -40.75 1.39 -7.98
C SER A 529 -41.94 1.73 -8.88
N GLU A 530 -42.52 0.75 -9.56
CA GLU A 530 -43.79 0.91 -10.27
C GLU A 530 -44.96 0.47 -9.36
N GLY A 531 -45.96 1.36 -9.18
CA GLY A 531 -47.23 0.98 -8.54
C GLY A 531 -47.15 0.57 -7.06
N GLY A 532 -46.07 0.90 -6.35
CA GLY A 532 -45.90 0.58 -4.92
C GLY A 532 -45.43 -0.85 -4.63
N ALA A 533 -45.16 -1.66 -5.65
CA ALA A 533 -44.48 -2.95 -5.49
C ALA A 533 -42.98 -2.75 -5.27
N PRO A 534 -42.30 -3.62 -4.49
CA PRO A 534 -40.85 -3.60 -4.40
C PRO A 534 -40.25 -3.79 -5.79
N PRO A 535 -39.30 -2.93 -6.21
CA PRO A 535 -38.71 -3.02 -7.54
C PRO A 535 -37.96 -4.36 -7.68
N LYS A 536 -38.15 -5.05 -8.82
CA LYS A 536 -37.46 -6.30 -9.17
C LYS A 536 -37.06 -6.26 -10.65
N LEU A 537 -35.88 -6.78 -10.96
CA LEU A 537 -35.43 -7.05 -12.32
C LEU A 537 -35.43 -8.56 -12.57
N THR A 538 -35.79 -8.96 -13.79
CA THR A 538 -35.68 -10.34 -14.29
C THR A 538 -34.94 -10.34 -15.62
N MET A 539 -34.31 -11.45 -15.98
CA MET A 539 -33.63 -11.58 -17.27
C MET A 539 -34.58 -11.40 -18.46
N GLU A 540 -35.83 -11.82 -18.33
CA GLU A 540 -36.86 -11.56 -19.36
C GLU A 540 -37.12 -10.06 -19.54
N SER A 541 -37.21 -9.29 -18.45
CA SER A 541 -37.41 -7.83 -18.51
C SER A 541 -36.23 -7.07 -19.14
N LEU A 542 -35.06 -7.70 -19.22
CA LEU A 542 -33.83 -7.13 -19.75
C LEU A 542 -33.60 -7.43 -21.24
N LYS A 543 -34.37 -8.36 -21.82
CA LYS A 543 -34.30 -8.66 -23.25
C LYS A 543 -34.59 -7.40 -24.09
N GLY A 544 -33.98 -7.35 -25.27
CA GLY A 544 -33.96 -6.18 -26.15
C GLY A 544 -32.85 -5.18 -25.84
N SER A 545 -32.15 -5.31 -24.71
CA SER A 545 -30.99 -4.49 -24.34
C SER A 545 -29.72 -5.32 -24.20
N VAL A 546 -28.56 -4.71 -24.47
CA VAL A 546 -27.27 -5.27 -24.03
C VAL A 546 -27.15 -5.05 -22.52
N VAL A 547 -26.89 -6.10 -21.75
CA VAL A 547 -26.73 -5.98 -20.30
C VAL A 547 -25.26 -6.06 -19.92
N VAL A 548 -24.81 -5.07 -19.16
CA VAL A 548 -23.51 -5.02 -18.50
C VAL A 548 -23.74 -5.29 -17.02
N LEU A 549 -23.45 -6.52 -16.59
CA LEU A 549 -23.71 -6.99 -15.23
C LEU A 549 -22.39 -7.06 -14.46
N ILE A 550 -22.28 -6.34 -13.34
CA ILE A 550 -21.11 -6.37 -12.45
C ILE A 550 -21.44 -7.02 -11.10
N PHE A 551 -20.60 -7.95 -10.66
CA PHE A 551 -20.61 -8.52 -9.30
C PHE A 551 -19.52 -7.84 -8.46
N TRP A 552 -19.87 -7.38 -7.26
CA TRP A 552 -18.98 -6.59 -6.40
C TRP A 552 -19.40 -6.63 -4.92
N GLY A 553 -18.63 -6.00 -4.03
CA GLY A 553 -18.91 -5.89 -2.60
C GLY A 553 -18.47 -4.54 -2.05
N GLY A 554 -19.27 -3.95 -1.17
CA GLY A 554 -19.17 -2.60 -0.61
C GLY A 554 -18.14 -2.46 0.51
N PHE A 555 -17.32 -3.50 0.70
CA PHE A 555 -16.08 -3.44 1.48
C PHE A 555 -14.85 -3.36 0.57
N ASP A 556 -14.99 -3.59 -0.74
CA ASP A 556 -13.86 -3.60 -1.66
C ASP A 556 -13.42 -2.16 -1.97
N THR A 557 -12.42 -1.69 -1.23
CA THR A 557 -11.75 -0.41 -1.45
C THR A 557 -10.40 -0.61 -2.15
N THR A 558 -10.14 -1.79 -2.72
CA THR A 558 -8.91 -2.03 -3.46
C THR A 558 -8.88 -1.17 -4.72
N PRO A 559 -7.70 -0.76 -5.22
CA PRO A 559 -7.58 0.01 -6.46
C PRO A 559 -8.32 -0.64 -7.64
N LYS A 560 -8.26 -1.98 -7.72
CA LYS A 560 -8.97 -2.76 -8.76
C LYS A 560 -10.50 -2.65 -8.64
N GLY A 561 -11.03 -2.74 -7.42
CA GLY A 561 -12.46 -2.58 -7.13
C GLY A 561 -12.96 -1.19 -7.52
N LEU A 562 -12.29 -0.17 -7.01
CA LEU A 562 -12.62 1.24 -7.26
C LEU A 562 -12.50 1.62 -8.74
N LEU A 563 -11.46 1.14 -9.42
CA LEU A 563 -11.31 1.34 -10.86
C LEU A 563 -12.49 0.74 -11.63
N ARG A 564 -12.96 -0.45 -11.24
CA ARG A 564 -14.08 -1.12 -11.92
C ARG A 564 -15.41 -0.38 -11.73
N LEU A 565 -15.68 0.10 -10.52
CA LEU A 565 -16.87 0.91 -10.25
C LEU A 565 -16.85 2.22 -11.04
N THR A 566 -15.69 2.87 -11.04
CA THR A 566 -15.46 4.08 -11.83
C THR A 566 -15.71 3.75 -13.31
N GLN A 567 -15.13 2.65 -13.84
CA GLN A 567 -15.38 2.10 -15.19
C GLN A 567 -16.87 2.03 -15.54
N MET A 568 -17.65 1.42 -14.65
CA MET A 568 -19.09 1.24 -14.82
C MET A 568 -19.85 2.58 -14.81
N ASN A 569 -19.52 3.51 -13.92
CA ASN A 569 -20.18 4.81 -13.83
C ASN A 569 -20.03 5.63 -15.13
N THR A 570 -18.82 5.75 -15.68
CA THR A 570 -18.61 6.52 -16.92
C THR A 570 -19.30 5.87 -18.11
N LEU A 571 -19.25 4.54 -18.21
CA LEU A 571 -19.96 3.84 -19.28
C LEU A 571 -21.47 3.98 -19.13
N TYR A 572 -22.01 3.91 -17.91
CA TYR A 572 -23.42 4.16 -17.64
C TYR A 572 -23.83 5.57 -18.11
N GLU A 573 -23.07 6.62 -17.75
CA GLU A 573 -23.35 7.98 -18.23
C GLU A 573 -23.29 8.09 -19.76
N ALA A 574 -22.33 7.43 -20.41
CA ALA A 574 -22.20 7.44 -21.88
C ALA A 574 -23.37 6.75 -22.62
N PHE A 575 -23.99 5.75 -21.97
CA PHE A 575 -25.00 4.89 -22.59
C PHE A 575 -26.42 5.03 -22.03
N ARG A 576 -26.65 5.75 -20.92
CA ARG A 576 -27.99 5.82 -20.28
C ARG A 576 -29.07 6.38 -21.20
N ASP A 577 -28.71 7.27 -22.12
CA ASP A 577 -29.62 7.86 -23.10
C ASP A 577 -29.72 7.03 -24.40
N ALA A 578 -28.97 5.93 -24.53
CA ALA A 578 -29.01 5.07 -25.72
C ALA A 578 -30.28 4.20 -25.77
N GLY A 579 -30.86 3.89 -24.60
CA GLY A 579 -32.09 3.10 -24.47
C GLY A 579 -31.94 1.59 -24.66
N ASP A 580 -30.87 1.13 -25.31
CA ASP A 580 -30.61 -0.26 -25.68
C ASP A 580 -29.45 -0.92 -24.91
N VAL A 581 -28.97 -0.28 -23.84
CA VAL A 581 -27.94 -0.82 -22.93
C VAL A 581 -28.38 -0.64 -21.48
N LYS A 582 -28.21 -1.66 -20.65
CA LYS A 582 -28.54 -1.66 -19.21
C LYS A 582 -27.30 -2.02 -18.40
N PHE A 583 -26.98 -1.17 -17.42
CA PHE A 583 -25.92 -1.43 -16.43
C PHE A 583 -26.59 -1.86 -15.14
N ILE A 584 -26.09 -2.94 -14.52
CA ILE A 584 -26.67 -3.52 -13.31
C ILE A 584 -25.53 -3.97 -12.40
N GLY A 585 -25.57 -3.60 -11.13
CA GLY A 585 -24.66 -4.10 -10.10
C GLY A 585 -25.33 -5.10 -9.18
N ILE A 586 -24.69 -6.26 -8.96
CA ILE A 586 -25.07 -7.24 -7.94
C ILE A 586 -24.03 -7.20 -6.83
N HIS A 587 -24.44 -6.68 -5.68
CA HIS A 587 -23.66 -6.64 -4.47
C HIS A 587 -23.80 -7.98 -3.72
N ASP A 588 -22.75 -8.48 -3.06
CA ASP A 588 -22.86 -9.66 -2.20
C ASP A 588 -23.84 -9.50 -1.02
N SER A 589 -24.08 -10.55 -0.24
CA SER A 589 -24.99 -10.46 0.92
C SER A 589 -24.32 -10.07 2.24
N GLY A 590 -23.00 -9.83 2.24
CA GLY A 590 -22.18 -9.69 3.45
C GLY A 590 -22.32 -8.34 4.15
N SER A 591 -22.79 -7.31 3.45
CA SER A 591 -23.03 -5.97 4.03
C SER A 591 -24.52 -5.71 4.24
N ASP A 592 -24.85 -4.87 5.23
CA ASP A 592 -26.23 -4.45 5.45
C ASP A 592 -26.64 -3.31 4.50
N SER A 593 -27.94 -3.02 4.41
CA SER A 593 -28.48 -2.04 3.48
C SER A 593 -27.96 -0.62 3.72
N LYS A 594 -27.57 -0.28 4.96
CA LYS A 594 -27.05 1.04 5.31
C LYS A 594 -25.62 1.19 4.79
N ASP A 595 -24.77 0.20 5.04
CA ASP A 595 -23.39 0.18 4.55
C ASP A 595 -23.35 0.25 3.01
N VAL A 596 -24.22 -0.51 2.35
CA VAL A 596 -24.36 -0.48 0.88
C VAL A 596 -24.80 0.90 0.39
N THR A 597 -25.73 1.57 1.09
CA THR A 597 -26.20 2.91 0.73
C THR A 597 -25.08 3.96 0.86
N GLU A 598 -24.33 3.91 1.97
CA GLU A 598 -23.19 4.80 2.20
C GLU A 598 -22.13 4.62 1.12
N TYR A 599 -21.81 3.38 0.76
CA TYR A 599 -20.84 3.06 -0.29
C TYR A 599 -21.31 3.52 -1.68
N ILE A 600 -22.57 3.24 -2.06
CA ILE A 600 -23.17 3.74 -3.32
C ILE A 600 -23.08 5.26 -3.40
N GLY A 601 -23.37 5.96 -2.30
CA GLY A 601 -23.29 7.41 -2.20
C GLY A 601 -21.86 7.93 -2.34
N ALA A 602 -20.91 7.31 -1.63
CA ALA A 602 -19.50 7.71 -1.63
C ALA A 602 -18.85 7.61 -3.02
N TYR A 603 -19.22 6.60 -3.81
CA TYR A 603 -18.66 6.35 -5.14
C TYR A 603 -19.61 6.69 -6.29
N HIS A 604 -20.69 7.44 -6.02
CA HIS A 604 -21.63 7.96 -7.01
C HIS A 604 -22.18 6.90 -7.98
N VAL A 605 -22.47 5.69 -7.46
CA VAL A 605 -23.04 4.61 -8.27
C VAL A 605 -24.48 4.97 -8.62
N ALA A 606 -24.75 5.25 -9.90
CA ALA A 606 -26.05 5.74 -10.37
C ALA A 606 -26.93 4.67 -11.05
N TYR A 607 -26.33 3.57 -11.51
CA TYR A 607 -27.07 2.46 -12.10
C TYR A 607 -27.76 1.60 -11.02
N PRO A 608 -28.79 0.80 -11.39
CA PRO A 608 -29.46 -0.12 -10.47
C PRO A 608 -28.50 -1.07 -9.77
N VAL A 609 -28.65 -1.20 -8.45
CA VAL A 609 -27.87 -2.13 -7.61
C VAL A 609 -28.81 -3.05 -6.84
N GLY A 610 -28.61 -4.36 -6.94
CA GLY A 610 -29.30 -5.36 -6.12
C GLY A 610 -28.36 -5.97 -5.10
N ILE A 611 -28.81 -6.19 -3.85
CA ILE A 611 -28.10 -7.03 -2.88
C ILE A 611 -28.54 -8.47 -3.10
N ASP A 612 -27.58 -9.35 -3.32
CA ASP A 612 -27.84 -10.78 -3.55
C ASP A 612 -28.67 -11.37 -2.40
N ASN A 613 -29.61 -12.24 -2.79
CA ASN A 613 -30.42 -12.96 -1.83
C ASN A 613 -29.59 -14.12 -1.26
N GLU A 614 -28.86 -13.84 -0.17
CA GLU A 614 -27.85 -14.74 0.41
C GLU A 614 -26.71 -15.01 -0.58
N THR A 615 -26.76 -16.08 -1.35
CA THR A 615 -25.74 -16.41 -2.36
C THR A 615 -26.35 -16.77 -3.72
N VAL A 616 -27.66 -16.62 -3.89
CA VAL A 616 -28.39 -17.21 -5.04
C VAL A 616 -27.84 -16.75 -6.38
N THR A 617 -27.71 -15.44 -6.61
CA THR A 617 -27.23 -14.93 -7.91
C THR A 617 -25.75 -15.22 -8.09
N PHE A 618 -24.94 -15.11 -7.02
CA PHE A 618 -23.52 -15.42 -7.08
C PHE A 618 -23.30 -16.91 -7.42
N ASP A 619 -24.04 -17.82 -6.80
CA ASP A 619 -23.98 -19.27 -7.06
C ASP A 619 -24.45 -19.61 -8.48
N LEU A 620 -25.54 -18.97 -8.94
CA LEU A 620 -26.06 -19.18 -10.29
C LEU A 620 -25.05 -18.81 -11.38
N TYR A 621 -24.19 -17.82 -11.12
CA TYR A 621 -23.15 -17.36 -12.04
C TYR A 621 -21.75 -17.93 -11.68
N ASP A 622 -21.63 -18.81 -10.68
CA ASP A 622 -20.37 -19.37 -10.16
C ASP A 622 -19.32 -18.28 -9.82
N ILE A 623 -19.75 -17.25 -9.08
CA ILE A 623 -18.94 -16.10 -8.66
C ILE A 623 -18.35 -16.35 -7.28
N PHE A 624 -17.03 -16.43 -7.20
CA PHE A 624 -16.27 -16.54 -5.93
C PHE A 624 -15.12 -15.53 -5.82
N ALA A 625 -14.87 -14.76 -6.89
CA ALA A 625 -13.93 -13.66 -6.93
C ALA A 625 -14.60 -12.42 -7.53
N ILE A 626 -14.44 -11.29 -6.84
CA ILE A 626 -14.96 -9.98 -7.23
C ILE A 626 -13.81 -8.97 -7.42
N PRO A 627 -14.01 -7.87 -8.16
CA PRO A 627 -15.16 -7.62 -9.02
C PRO A 627 -15.14 -8.47 -10.30
N GLN A 628 -16.30 -8.83 -10.83
CA GLN A 628 -16.46 -9.57 -12.10
C GLN A 628 -17.53 -8.92 -12.97
N ILE A 629 -17.26 -8.72 -14.26
CA ILE A 629 -18.26 -8.25 -15.24
C ILE A 629 -18.60 -9.37 -16.21
N VAL A 630 -19.89 -9.50 -16.55
CA VAL A 630 -20.35 -10.30 -17.68
C VAL A 630 -21.18 -9.43 -18.64
N LEU A 631 -21.12 -9.75 -19.93
CA LEU A 631 -21.90 -9.13 -20.98
C LEU A 631 -22.92 -10.10 -21.53
N ILE A 632 -24.17 -9.65 -21.59
CA ILE A 632 -25.30 -10.40 -22.07
C ILE A 632 -25.89 -9.64 -23.26
N ASP A 633 -26.19 -10.35 -24.34
CA ASP A 633 -26.77 -9.72 -25.54
C ASP A 633 -28.28 -9.48 -25.41
N LYS A 634 -28.87 -8.90 -26.46
CA LYS A 634 -30.29 -8.52 -26.49
C LYS A 634 -31.24 -9.72 -26.37
N LYS A 635 -30.78 -10.95 -26.60
CA LYS A 635 -31.59 -12.17 -26.47
C LYS A 635 -31.55 -12.76 -25.07
N GLY A 636 -30.74 -12.18 -24.17
CA GLY A 636 -30.50 -12.74 -22.84
C GLY A 636 -29.41 -13.81 -22.83
N ILE A 637 -28.58 -13.91 -23.87
CA ILE A 637 -27.48 -14.88 -23.93
C ILE A 637 -26.22 -14.27 -23.34
N LEU A 638 -25.53 -14.96 -22.43
CA LEU A 638 -24.24 -14.52 -21.90
C LEU A 638 -23.15 -14.74 -22.95
N ARG A 639 -22.47 -13.67 -23.36
CA ARG A 639 -21.53 -13.67 -24.50
C ARG A 639 -20.08 -13.52 -24.10
N TYR A 640 -19.81 -12.66 -23.11
CA TYR A 640 -18.45 -12.35 -22.68
C TYR A 640 -18.31 -12.24 -21.16
N TYR A 641 -17.20 -12.75 -20.63
CA TYR A 641 -16.82 -12.62 -19.21
C TYR A 641 -15.37 -12.13 -19.01
N ASP A 642 -14.53 -12.11 -20.05
CA ASP A 642 -13.14 -11.64 -20.02
C ASP A 642 -12.99 -10.24 -20.66
N VAL A 643 -13.73 -9.28 -20.12
CA VAL A 643 -13.98 -7.98 -20.78
C VAL A 643 -12.84 -6.97 -20.67
N ASP A 644 -11.78 -7.27 -19.94
CA ASP A 644 -10.69 -6.32 -19.67
C ASP A 644 -9.99 -5.87 -20.95
N GLY A 645 -9.85 -4.54 -21.11
CA GLY A 645 -9.29 -3.91 -22.31
C GLY A 645 -10.20 -3.91 -23.54
N ARG A 646 -11.40 -4.51 -23.47
CA ARG A 646 -12.33 -4.68 -24.60
C ARG A 646 -13.81 -4.44 -24.27
N LEU A 647 -14.14 -4.04 -23.04
CA LEU A 647 -15.54 -3.87 -22.59
C LEU A 647 -16.34 -2.91 -23.49
N LEU A 648 -15.80 -1.72 -23.79
CA LEU A 648 -16.50 -0.72 -24.59
C LEU A 648 -16.78 -1.20 -26.03
N GLU A 649 -15.79 -1.79 -26.70
CA GLU A 649 -15.94 -2.32 -28.05
C GLU A 649 -16.89 -3.54 -28.11
N LEU A 650 -16.91 -4.38 -27.07
CA LEU A 650 -17.86 -5.48 -26.97
C LEU A 650 -19.30 -4.99 -26.80
N ILE A 651 -19.54 -3.99 -25.93
CA ILE A 651 -20.87 -3.36 -25.77
C ILE A 651 -21.34 -2.83 -27.12
N LYS A 652 -20.50 -2.04 -27.82
CA LYS A 652 -20.83 -1.52 -29.17
C LYS A 652 -21.14 -2.64 -30.17
N SER A 653 -20.45 -3.77 -30.08
CA SER A 653 -20.61 -4.88 -31.01
C SER A 653 -21.94 -5.59 -30.79
N LEU A 654 -22.27 -5.93 -29.55
CA LEU A 654 -23.56 -6.56 -29.20
C LEU A 654 -24.75 -5.65 -29.52
N ARG A 655 -24.58 -4.32 -29.48
CA ARG A 655 -25.62 -3.38 -29.91
C ARG A 655 -25.92 -3.45 -31.40
N ARG A 656 -24.95 -3.82 -32.25
CA ARG A 656 -25.14 -3.99 -33.70
C ARG A 656 -25.78 -5.33 -34.06
N GLU A 657 -25.72 -6.31 -33.17
CA GLU A 657 -26.36 -7.60 -33.40
C GLU A 657 -27.90 -7.44 -33.42
N ALA A 658 -28.55 -8.25 -34.25
CA ALA A 658 -30.01 -8.31 -34.32
C ALA A 658 -30.58 -8.85 -33.00
N GLY A 659 -31.56 -8.12 -32.46
CA GLY A 659 -32.28 -8.44 -31.23
C GLY A 659 -33.02 -9.75 -31.28
#